data_AF-A0A669CMJ5-F1
#
_entry.id   AF-A0A669CMJ5-F1
#
_cell.length_a   1.000
_cell.length_b   1.000
_cell.length_c   1.000
_cell.angle_alpha   90.00
_cell.angle_beta   90.00
_cell.angle_gamma   90.00
#
_symmetry.space_group_name_H-M   'P 1'
#
loop_
_entity.id
_entity.type
_entity.pdbx_description
1 polymer ?
#
loop_
_entity_poly.entity_id
_entity_poly.type
_entity_poly.pdbx_seq_one_letter_code
_entity_poly.pdbx_strand_id
1 'polypeptide(L)'
;MEGSEVQSLATGSHQMNFLNVNTSNAEEEEEISLNSAQEAETLENSPSVLEGTEDTVLTFDATIPNGNEQPSLLVANCPTEPSPAEDSSSAESPSSSSVHSASKNSPTDSTTTSGISNGPSTPNSDTFSSSLASSPQTSAKNLFPSNSSASPYDTDCSRKLISQIQRSLSQESLLDDSPVNGLPTDQEECMVVFEKCVQYKYAQQEKAIQKLLEENKRHQELILGICSEKDKMRDELKRRTETEKQHFATITKLEAKVNELLKELKESRDKLVHQDQSAKAALQQMQKETGYRIEQVNKKCDEARQEKEAMVMKYVRGEKEALDLRRDKESLEKKLREATKEVDRQALRGNQLAQEKGRLQQLYEAKEGEVGRLTREVDKLKEEINSHLIKVKWAQNKLKSEADTHKETKDKLRETTSKLAQAKEETEQIRKNCQDMIRTYQESEELRSNELDAKLRETKGELEKHKQEQTDQLELHRVKAKELEDLKRSYKEAMDELDTLRTKLKCLEDERPRWEDELTKYREIINRQKAEIGRQREKLEEVTALQEQHQRDEQEIKSLRDEVDGLTNQMADLHRDVQGSREREAELLGFTEKLSSKNAQLQSESNALQSQLDQLTNNFTELQGKLEETNRLLEDKQLKQEEALRQQEVQSLQEERAGLQTEVAQLKTRVEELRDELVTQKRKQAANIKDLTKQLTQARKRLEQVENGGCERDASSMGSRSSSSGSLNARHGGSSGVEERSPESQSGPSVVVVDSFPEVDKAVLVERIVRLQKALARKQEKIEFMEDHIKQLVEEIRKKTKIIQSYVLREETGALSSEASDINKAHLSRRGGIMASLYTSHPADSGLTLDLSLEINRKLQAVLEDTLLKNITLKVRRTPAGFIAPQCSS
;
A
#
# COMPACT_ATOMS: atom_id res chain seq x y z
N MET A 1 64.78 52.82 43.53
CA MET A 1 63.40 53.30 43.64
C MET A 1 62.58 52.50 42.66
N GLU A 2 61.40 52.01 43.08
CA GLU A 2 60.23 51.59 42.26
C GLU A 2 60.45 50.75 40.98
N GLY A 3 59.79 49.60 40.77
CA GLY A 3 58.85 48.89 41.64
C GLY A 3 58.16 47.70 40.97
N SER A 4 57.76 46.74 41.80
CA SER A 4 56.59 45.86 41.76
C SER A 4 55.40 46.25 40.85
N GLU A 5 54.44 45.39 40.50
CA GLU A 5 54.21 43.93 40.64
C GLU A 5 53.01 43.58 39.72
N VAL A 6 52.80 42.31 39.36
CA VAL A 6 51.47 41.82 38.96
C VAL A 6 51.19 40.50 39.68
N GLN A 7 50.28 40.52 40.64
CA GLN A 7 49.84 39.35 41.38
C GLN A 7 48.69 38.62 40.67
N SER A 8 48.50 37.36 41.03
CA SER A 8 47.35 36.53 40.63
C SER A 8 46.18 36.67 41.61
N LEU A 9 45.00 36.15 41.21
CA LEU A 9 43.92 35.48 41.96
C LEU A 9 42.73 35.37 40.97
N ALA A 10 42.16 34.19 40.66
CA ALA A 10 41.26 33.34 41.47
C ALA A 10 39.89 34.03 41.77
N THR A 11 38.73 33.37 41.81
CA THR A 11 38.35 31.94 41.99
C THR A 11 37.12 31.55 41.13
N GLY A 12 36.66 30.28 41.15
CA GLY A 12 35.40 29.90 40.45
C GLY A 12 35.02 28.41 40.39
N SER A 13 35.07 27.67 41.50
CA SER A 13 34.75 26.21 41.51
C SER A 13 33.26 25.91 41.70
N HIS A 14 32.72 24.90 41.00
CA HIS A 14 31.68 23.94 41.42
C HIS A 14 31.44 22.91 40.28
N GLN A 15 30.93 21.68 40.44
CA GLN A 15 31.12 20.59 41.41
C GLN A 15 30.43 19.32 40.81
N MET A 16 30.51 18.15 41.48
CA MET A 16 29.77 16.89 41.22
C MET A 16 30.37 15.94 40.14
N ASN A 17 30.36 14.62 40.32
CA ASN A 17 30.57 13.84 41.56
C ASN A 17 30.94 12.36 41.23
N PHE A 18 31.58 11.70 42.19
CA PHE A 18 31.86 10.26 42.32
C PHE A 18 31.24 9.26 41.33
N LEU A 19 32.08 8.36 40.81
CA LEU A 19 32.16 6.99 41.35
C LEU A 19 33.55 6.39 41.14
N ASN A 20 34.09 5.74 42.17
CA ASN A 20 35.36 5.03 42.15
C ASN A 20 35.20 3.72 42.94
N VAL A 21 35.86 2.64 42.50
CA VAL A 21 35.85 1.34 43.19
C VAL A 21 37.31 0.87 43.33
N ASN A 22 37.79 0.83 44.57
CA ASN A 22 39.11 0.30 44.91
C ASN A 22 39.07 -1.21 45.14
N THR A 23 40.08 -1.93 44.65
CA THR A 23 40.74 -3.07 45.31
C THR A 23 42.07 -3.39 44.60
N SER A 24 43.16 -3.87 45.23
CA SER A 24 43.74 -3.62 46.57
C SER A 24 45.00 -4.50 46.77
N ASN A 25 46.17 -3.91 47.05
CA ASN A 25 47.38 -4.50 47.66
C ASN A 25 48.04 -5.69 46.90
N ALA A 26 49.28 -6.14 47.13
CA ALA A 26 50.42 -5.69 47.97
C ALA A 26 51.73 -5.86 47.12
N GLU A 27 52.89 -5.22 47.42
CA GLU A 27 54.02 -5.71 48.27
C GLU A 27 54.57 -7.09 47.80
N GLU A 28 55.88 -7.34 47.64
CA GLU A 28 57.08 -6.86 48.35
C GLU A 28 58.30 -6.50 47.43
N GLU A 29 59.09 -5.52 47.90
CA GLU A 29 60.58 -5.44 48.11
C GLU A 29 61.59 -6.17 47.17
N GLU A 30 62.55 -5.45 46.57
CA GLU A 30 64.01 -5.33 46.90
C GLU A 30 64.89 -6.54 46.43
N GLU A 31 66.20 -6.47 46.11
CA GLU A 31 67.33 -5.60 46.50
C GLU A 31 68.34 -5.34 45.33
N ILE A 32 69.25 -4.36 45.51
CA ILE A 32 70.67 -4.24 45.04
C ILE A 32 71.00 -4.50 43.53
N SER A 33 71.56 -3.61 42.69
CA SER A 33 72.54 -2.48 42.79
C SER A 33 74.01 -2.84 42.42
N LEU A 34 74.82 -1.81 42.07
CA LEU A 34 76.21 -1.81 41.58
C LEU A 34 76.38 -2.33 40.12
N ASN A 35 77.26 -1.88 39.21
CA ASN A 35 78.26 -0.81 39.01
C ASN A 35 78.99 -1.19 37.67
N SER A 36 79.80 -0.42 36.93
CA SER A 36 80.15 1.02 36.86
C SER A 36 80.99 1.26 35.55
N ALA A 37 81.15 2.52 35.12
CA ALA A 37 82.06 3.02 34.06
C ALA A 37 81.75 2.57 32.59
N GLN A 38 82.01 3.33 31.50
CA GLN A 38 83.11 4.24 31.11
C GLN A 38 84.44 3.47 30.89
N GLU A 39 85.24 3.70 29.83
CA GLU A 39 85.22 4.74 28.77
C GLU A 39 86.06 4.31 27.53
N ALA A 40 86.33 5.28 26.63
CA ALA A 40 87.38 5.32 25.58
C ALA A 40 86.98 5.02 24.12
N GLU A 41 87.64 5.77 23.22
CA GLU A 41 87.40 5.87 21.77
C GLU A 41 88.59 5.32 20.95
N THR A 42 88.32 4.82 19.73
CA THR A 42 89.11 4.99 18.48
C THR A 42 88.26 4.40 17.32
N LEU A 43 88.11 5.02 16.13
CA LEU A 43 89.08 5.19 15.02
C LEU A 43 89.72 3.85 14.60
N GLU A 44 89.68 3.38 13.34
CA GLU A 44 89.40 4.05 12.05
C GLU A 44 88.93 3.05 10.95
N ASN A 45 88.44 3.58 9.81
CA ASN A 45 88.49 3.07 8.42
C ASN A 45 88.40 1.55 8.06
N SER A 46 87.25 1.17 7.48
CA SER A 46 86.98 0.53 6.15
C SER A 46 88.12 -0.03 5.25
N PRO A 47 87.82 -0.84 4.19
CA PRO A 47 87.06 -2.10 4.14
C PRO A 47 87.61 -3.20 3.16
N SER A 48 87.35 -4.48 3.41
CA SER A 48 87.41 -5.58 2.39
C SER A 48 86.55 -6.78 2.87
N VAL A 49 85.75 -7.54 2.09
CA VAL A 49 85.66 -7.93 0.66
C VAL A 49 86.41 -9.24 0.33
N LEU A 50 85.64 -10.23 -0.20
CA LEU A 50 86.04 -11.56 -0.72
C LEU A 50 86.55 -12.58 0.33
N GLU A 51 86.33 -13.90 0.23
CA GLU A 51 85.50 -14.74 -0.67
C GLU A 51 85.04 -16.02 0.08
N GLY A 52 84.69 -17.12 -0.62
CA GLY A 52 84.46 -18.45 -0.05
C GLY A 52 85.75 -19.20 0.36
N THR A 53 85.75 -20.52 0.51
CA THR A 53 84.70 -21.49 0.13
C THR A 53 84.87 -22.81 0.91
N GLU A 54 83.75 -23.52 1.11
CA GLU A 54 83.64 -25.00 1.19
C GLU A 54 84.36 -25.82 2.30
N ASP A 55 83.84 -27.04 2.43
CA ASP A 55 84.45 -28.28 2.98
C ASP A 55 84.74 -28.48 4.48
N THR A 56 84.60 -29.70 5.05
CA THR A 56 83.72 -30.87 4.74
C THR A 56 83.88 -32.00 5.80
N VAL A 57 82.87 -32.89 5.93
CA VAL A 57 82.94 -34.28 6.47
C VAL A 57 82.98 -34.56 8.00
N LEU A 58 81.95 -35.31 8.45
CA LEU A 58 81.88 -36.33 9.54
C LEU A 58 82.13 -35.89 11.01
N THR A 59 81.64 -36.60 12.06
CA THR A 59 81.06 -37.96 12.16
C THR A 59 80.00 -38.04 13.29
N PHE A 60 78.99 -38.92 13.15
CA PHE A 60 78.11 -39.64 14.12
C PHE A 60 78.10 -39.25 15.63
N ASP A 61 76.97 -39.35 16.36
CA ASP A 61 76.16 -40.58 16.48
C ASP A 61 74.64 -40.38 16.77
N ALA A 62 73.92 -41.51 16.91
CA ALA A 62 72.47 -41.75 16.95
C ALA A 62 71.66 -41.00 18.06
N THR A 63 70.31 -40.93 18.04
CA THR A 63 69.29 -41.89 17.54
C THR A 63 67.97 -41.21 17.13
N ILE A 64 67.27 -41.70 16.09
CA ILE A 64 66.01 -41.13 15.54
C ILE A 64 64.97 -42.25 15.29
N PRO A 65 63.78 -42.21 15.92
CA PRO A 65 62.48 -42.11 15.20
C PRO A 65 61.39 -41.34 16.02
N ASN A 66 60.19 -40.97 15.53
CA ASN A 66 59.57 -40.73 14.20
C ASN A 66 58.27 -39.91 14.45
N GLY A 67 57.66 -39.21 13.48
CA GLY A 67 58.06 -39.02 12.07
C GLY A 67 57.08 -38.11 11.28
N ASN A 68 57.55 -37.64 10.12
CA ASN A 68 57.03 -36.51 9.31
C ASN A 68 57.22 -36.85 7.80
N GLU A 69 56.53 -36.30 6.79
CA GLU A 69 55.40 -35.34 6.72
C GLU A 69 54.73 -35.32 5.32
N GLN A 70 53.64 -34.51 5.17
CA GLN A 70 53.17 -33.84 3.94
C GLN A 70 52.73 -34.64 2.69
N PRO A 71 51.92 -34.01 1.81
CA PRO A 71 51.85 -34.30 0.37
C PRO A 71 52.64 -33.27 -0.47
N SER A 72 52.95 -33.61 -1.74
CA SER A 72 53.54 -32.67 -2.72
C SER A 72 53.19 -33.02 -4.17
N LEU A 73 53.60 -32.15 -5.10
CA LEU A 73 52.99 -31.87 -6.42
C LEU A 73 53.55 -32.71 -7.61
N LEU A 74 53.09 -32.34 -8.83
CA LEU A 74 53.66 -32.58 -10.19
C LEU A 74 53.09 -33.79 -10.99
N VAL A 75 52.86 -33.76 -12.33
CA VAL A 75 52.66 -32.65 -13.31
C VAL A 75 52.12 -33.20 -14.68
N ALA A 76 51.72 -32.31 -15.60
CA ALA A 76 51.64 -32.47 -17.08
C ALA A 76 50.42 -33.09 -17.84
N ASN A 77 50.03 -32.34 -18.88
CA ASN A 77 49.57 -32.71 -20.24
C ASN A 77 48.09 -33.01 -20.58
N CYS A 78 47.60 -32.20 -21.54
CA CYS A 78 46.43 -32.37 -22.42
C CYS A 78 46.81 -33.21 -23.69
N PRO A 79 46.01 -33.34 -24.78
CA PRO A 79 44.67 -32.79 -25.07
C PRO A 79 43.68 -33.79 -25.72
N THR A 80 42.49 -33.29 -26.15
CA THR A 80 41.88 -33.46 -27.50
C THR A 80 40.34 -33.46 -27.45
N GLU A 81 39.71 -32.56 -28.22
CA GLU A 81 38.28 -32.56 -28.56
C GLU A 81 38.07 -33.41 -29.84
N PRO A 82 36.91 -34.05 -30.08
CA PRO A 82 35.83 -33.31 -30.73
C PRO A 82 34.37 -33.75 -30.39
N SER A 83 33.40 -32.95 -30.81
CA SER A 83 31.99 -33.32 -31.05
C SER A 83 31.85 -34.14 -32.38
N PRO A 84 30.67 -34.46 -32.98
CA PRO A 84 29.31 -33.94 -32.77
C PRO A 84 28.17 -35.00 -32.81
N ALA A 85 26.93 -34.53 -33.04
CA ALA A 85 25.74 -35.24 -33.53
C ALA A 85 25.05 -36.24 -32.56
N GLU A 86 23.76 -36.55 -32.71
CA GLU A 86 22.57 -35.71 -32.99
C GLU A 86 21.32 -36.56 -32.63
N ASP A 87 20.12 -35.97 -32.72
CA ASP A 87 18.80 -36.62 -32.81
C ASP A 87 18.30 -37.61 -31.69
N SER A 88 17.37 -37.07 -30.89
CA SER A 88 15.96 -37.52 -30.81
C SER A 88 15.52 -38.92 -30.31
N SER A 89 14.28 -38.91 -29.82
CA SER A 89 13.36 -40.04 -29.53
C SER A 89 13.63 -40.93 -28.30
N SER A 90 12.93 -40.58 -27.22
CA SER A 90 11.90 -41.40 -26.57
C SER A 90 12.09 -42.91 -26.31
N ALA A 91 11.92 -43.24 -25.02
CA ALA A 91 11.20 -44.41 -24.47
C ALA A 91 11.99 -45.62 -23.90
N GLU A 92 11.50 -46.06 -22.74
CA GLU A 92 11.49 -47.42 -22.15
C GLU A 92 12.79 -48.20 -21.83
N SER A 93 13.12 -48.19 -20.51
CA SER A 93 13.08 -49.39 -19.64
C SER A 93 14.11 -50.54 -19.84
N PRO A 94 14.18 -51.56 -18.93
CA PRO A 94 14.38 -51.47 -17.48
C PRO A 94 15.45 -52.49 -16.95
N SER A 95 15.44 -52.76 -15.63
CA SER A 95 16.20 -53.80 -14.88
C SER A 95 17.65 -53.42 -14.49
N SER A 96 18.22 -53.79 -13.33
CA SER A 96 17.76 -54.55 -12.13
C SER A 96 18.71 -54.23 -10.92
N SER A 97 18.50 -54.56 -9.62
CA SER A 97 17.39 -55.13 -8.83
C SER A 97 17.61 -54.88 -7.31
N SER A 98 16.56 -55.06 -6.47
CA SER A 98 16.58 -55.15 -4.99
C SER A 98 17.01 -53.89 -4.18
N VAL A 99 16.49 -53.62 -2.96
CA VAL A 99 15.87 -54.51 -1.95
C VAL A 99 14.66 -53.85 -1.22
N HIS A 100 13.78 -54.68 -0.64
CA HIS A 100 12.77 -54.43 0.42
C HIS A 100 12.03 -53.06 0.50
N SER A 101 10.70 -53.00 0.35
CA SER A 101 9.77 -53.27 1.49
C SER A 101 8.28 -53.37 1.08
N ALA A 102 7.46 -53.85 2.02
CA ALA A 102 6.12 -54.45 1.89
C ALA A 102 4.94 -53.66 1.25
N SER A 103 3.96 -54.45 0.78
CA SER A 103 2.50 -54.20 0.75
C SER A 103 1.88 -53.20 -0.23
N LYS A 104 1.90 -53.61 -1.51
CA LYS A 104 0.81 -53.49 -2.51
C LYS A 104 -0.62 -53.74 -1.92
N ASN A 105 -1.74 -53.37 -2.55
CA ASN A 105 -2.06 -53.30 -3.99
C ASN A 105 -3.15 -52.26 -4.36
N SER A 106 -3.31 -52.00 -5.67
CA SER A 106 -4.30 -51.11 -6.32
C SER A 106 -5.50 -51.89 -6.95
N PRO A 107 -6.57 -51.21 -7.45
CA PRO A 107 -7.79 -51.85 -7.98
C PRO A 107 -7.82 -52.00 -9.53
N THR A 108 -9.00 -52.36 -10.08
CA THR A 108 -9.38 -52.68 -11.49
C THR A 108 -9.01 -54.10 -11.97
N ASP A 109 -9.82 -54.83 -12.77
CA ASP A 109 -11.10 -54.49 -13.42
C ASP A 109 -12.05 -55.71 -13.67
N SER A 110 -13.35 -55.43 -13.86
CA SER A 110 -14.34 -56.10 -14.72
C SER A 110 -14.94 -57.52 -14.48
N THR A 111 -16.23 -57.61 -14.86
CA THR A 111 -17.02 -58.76 -15.40
C THR A 111 -17.96 -59.63 -14.51
N THR A 112 -19.28 -59.48 -14.79
CA THR A 112 -20.39 -60.48 -14.81
C THR A 112 -21.10 -61.07 -13.56
N THR A 113 -22.44 -60.97 -13.64
CA THR A 113 -23.54 -61.90 -13.22
C THR A 113 -23.97 -62.10 -11.75
N SER A 114 -25.25 -61.77 -11.51
CA SER A 114 -26.25 -62.39 -10.61
C SER A 114 -25.94 -62.56 -9.10
N GLY A 115 -26.63 -61.77 -8.26
CA GLY A 115 -26.62 -61.92 -6.79
C GLY A 115 -27.70 -61.07 -6.09
N ILE A 116 -28.93 -61.59 -6.02
CA ILE A 116 -30.14 -60.92 -5.52
C ILE A 116 -29.94 -60.24 -4.14
N SER A 117 -30.17 -58.93 -4.05
CA SER A 117 -30.58 -58.27 -2.80
C SER A 117 -31.30 -56.94 -3.09
N ASN A 118 -32.41 -56.69 -2.38
CA ASN A 118 -33.18 -55.45 -2.49
C ASN A 118 -33.48 -54.92 -1.09
N GLY A 119 -32.84 -53.80 -0.74
CA GLY A 119 -33.11 -52.96 0.44
C GLY A 119 -33.25 -51.50 -0.02
N PRO A 120 -34.16 -50.70 0.56
CA PRO A 120 -34.68 -49.51 -0.13
C PRO A 120 -33.96 -48.21 0.23
N SER A 121 -33.95 -47.23 -0.69
CA SER A 121 -34.61 -45.92 -0.50
C SER A 121 -34.28 -44.87 -1.58
N THR A 122 -35.31 -44.10 -1.93
CA THR A 122 -35.39 -42.81 -2.67
C THR A 122 -34.16 -41.87 -2.57
N PRO A 123 -33.88 -41.07 -3.62
CA PRO A 123 -34.62 -39.82 -3.84
C PRO A 123 -35.44 -39.86 -5.16
N ASN A 124 -36.61 -39.24 -5.27
CA ASN A 124 -36.93 -37.79 -5.31
C ASN A 124 -36.09 -37.06 -6.40
N SER A 125 -36.69 -36.57 -7.51
CA SER A 125 -37.65 -35.46 -7.63
C SER A 125 -37.05 -34.07 -7.34
N ASP A 126 -37.16 -33.06 -8.21
CA ASP A 126 -37.76 -32.97 -9.56
C ASP A 126 -37.04 -31.85 -10.37
N THR A 127 -37.20 -31.85 -11.71
CA THR A 127 -37.09 -30.62 -12.52
C THR A 127 -38.22 -30.57 -13.57
N PHE A 128 -38.94 -29.44 -13.54
CA PHE A 128 -39.97 -28.91 -14.45
C PHE A 128 -39.82 -29.26 -15.96
N SER A 129 -40.86 -29.20 -16.82
CA SER A 129 -41.97 -28.24 -16.84
C SER A 129 -43.08 -28.58 -17.87
N SER A 130 -44.28 -27.97 -17.73
CA SER A 130 -45.31 -27.70 -18.78
C SER A 130 -45.95 -28.89 -19.55
N SER A 131 -47.20 -28.86 -20.03
CA SER A 131 -48.29 -27.87 -20.01
C SER A 131 -49.67 -28.53 -20.21
N LEU A 132 -50.77 -27.74 -20.21
CA LEU A 132 -52.16 -28.20 -20.34
C LEU A 132 -52.52 -28.73 -21.75
N ALA A 133 -53.46 -29.69 -21.84
CA ALA A 133 -54.55 -29.69 -22.84
C ALA A 133 -55.69 -30.70 -22.54
N SER A 134 -56.85 -30.44 -23.13
CA SER A 134 -58.15 -31.12 -23.08
C SER A 134 -58.23 -32.62 -23.45
N SER A 135 -59.02 -33.39 -22.68
CA SER A 135 -60.34 -34.01 -23.02
C SER A 135 -60.70 -34.37 -24.49
N PRO A 136 -61.61 -35.33 -24.77
CA PRO A 136 -61.38 -36.78 -24.72
C PRO A 136 -61.98 -37.55 -25.93
N GLN A 137 -61.68 -38.85 -26.13
CA GLN A 137 -62.61 -39.75 -26.86
C GLN A 137 -62.40 -41.26 -26.62
N THR A 138 -63.52 -41.99 -26.55
CA THR A 138 -63.76 -43.43 -26.87
C THR A 138 -62.66 -44.49 -26.63
N SER A 139 -62.97 -45.62 -26.01
CA SER A 139 -63.93 -46.58 -26.59
C SER A 139 -64.46 -47.60 -25.57
N ALA A 140 -65.55 -48.29 -25.93
CA ALA A 140 -66.34 -49.11 -25.01
C ALA A 140 -66.07 -50.63 -25.14
N LYS A 141 -66.38 -51.37 -24.07
CA LYS A 141 -67.03 -52.69 -24.15
C LYS A 141 -67.73 -53.04 -22.83
N ASN A 142 -68.87 -53.70 -22.95
CA ASN A 142 -69.73 -54.13 -21.85
C ASN A 142 -70.41 -55.46 -22.27
N LEU A 143 -71.20 -56.06 -21.37
CA LEU A 143 -72.18 -57.15 -21.57
C LEU A 143 -71.74 -58.64 -21.48
N PHE A 144 -72.15 -59.25 -20.35
CA PHE A 144 -72.83 -60.57 -20.15
C PHE A 144 -72.26 -61.91 -20.67
N PRO A 145 -72.22 -62.92 -19.78
CA PRO A 145 -72.64 -64.30 -20.05
C PRO A 145 -74.18 -64.45 -19.94
N SER A 146 -74.76 -65.44 -20.63
CA SER A 146 -76.21 -65.64 -20.75
C SER A 146 -76.82 -66.63 -19.73
N ASN A 147 -78.09 -66.42 -19.41
CA ASN A 147 -78.89 -67.32 -18.57
C ASN A 147 -79.25 -68.64 -19.29
N SER A 148 -79.30 -69.74 -18.53
CA SER A 148 -80.12 -70.91 -18.86
C SER A 148 -81.26 -71.01 -17.85
N SER A 149 -82.46 -70.60 -18.25
CA SER A 149 -83.60 -70.45 -17.35
C SER A 149 -84.43 -71.74 -17.23
N ALA A 150 -84.05 -72.62 -16.31
CA ALA A 150 -84.99 -73.60 -15.76
C ALA A 150 -85.97 -72.88 -14.82
N SER A 151 -87.28 -72.96 -15.10
CA SER A 151 -88.30 -72.28 -14.28
C SER A 151 -88.41 -72.93 -12.89
N PRO A 152 -88.33 -72.17 -11.77
CA PRO A 152 -88.43 -72.74 -10.41
C PRO A 152 -89.79 -73.37 -10.04
N TYR A 153 -90.78 -73.32 -10.93
CA TYR A 153 -92.16 -73.76 -10.68
C TYR A 153 -92.52 -75.13 -11.27
N ASP A 154 -91.63 -75.76 -12.05
CA ASP A 154 -91.94 -77.03 -12.74
C ASP A 154 -91.45 -78.25 -11.93
N THR A 155 -92.19 -78.60 -10.88
CA THR A 155 -91.97 -79.83 -10.09
C THR A 155 -92.58 -81.06 -10.76
N ASP A 156 -92.10 -82.27 -10.45
CA ASP A 156 -92.67 -83.51 -11.03
C ASP A 156 -94.14 -83.75 -10.64
N CYS A 157 -94.63 -83.06 -9.61
CA CYS A 157 -96.05 -83.01 -9.26
C CYS A 157 -96.87 -82.35 -10.38
N SER A 158 -96.43 -81.18 -10.86
CA SER A 158 -97.02 -80.44 -11.98
C SER A 158 -97.00 -81.26 -13.28
N ARG A 159 -95.85 -81.86 -13.62
CA ARG A 159 -95.71 -82.69 -14.84
C ARG A 159 -96.62 -83.92 -14.81
N LYS A 160 -96.81 -84.56 -13.65
CA LYS A 160 -97.75 -85.69 -13.48
C LYS A 160 -99.21 -85.27 -13.65
N LEU A 161 -99.63 -84.15 -13.04
CA LEU A 161 -101.00 -83.66 -13.16
C LEU A 161 -101.39 -83.34 -14.61
N ILE A 162 -100.52 -82.63 -15.34
CA ILE A 162 -100.73 -82.34 -16.78
C ILE A 162 -100.79 -83.64 -17.60
N SER A 163 -99.88 -84.59 -17.33
CA SER A 163 -99.85 -85.92 -17.98
C SER A 163 -101.06 -86.81 -17.68
N GLN A 164 -101.83 -86.49 -16.64
CA GLN A 164 -103.05 -87.22 -16.27
C GLN A 164 -104.29 -86.55 -16.88
N ILE A 165 -104.37 -85.21 -16.87
CA ILE A 165 -105.43 -84.44 -17.56
C ILE A 165 -105.41 -84.74 -19.07
N GLN A 166 -104.22 -84.83 -19.70
CA GLN A 166 -104.10 -85.17 -21.11
C GLN A 166 -104.55 -86.60 -21.46
N ARG A 167 -104.59 -87.54 -20.50
CA ARG A 167 -105.14 -88.90 -20.73
C ARG A 167 -106.66 -88.96 -20.66
N SER A 168 -107.29 -88.09 -19.87
CA SER A 168 -108.74 -88.08 -19.67
C SER A 168 -109.56 -87.45 -20.81
N LEU A 169 -108.90 -86.83 -21.80
CA LEU A 169 -109.54 -86.01 -22.84
C LEU A 169 -109.41 -86.58 -24.27
N SER A 170 -109.21 -87.89 -24.42
CA SER A 170 -108.89 -88.53 -25.72
C SER A 170 -109.73 -89.76 -26.08
N GLN A 171 -111.04 -89.79 -25.77
CA GLN A 171 -111.96 -90.76 -26.39
C GLN A 171 -113.46 -90.40 -26.27
N GLU A 172 -114.05 -89.81 -27.34
CA GLU A 172 -115.50 -89.76 -27.55
C GLU A 172 -115.82 -89.62 -29.06
N SER A 173 -116.71 -90.49 -29.59
CA SER A 173 -117.16 -90.60 -30.99
C SER A 173 -118.10 -91.82 -31.12
N LEU A 174 -119.24 -91.86 -31.83
CA LEU A 174 -120.09 -90.86 -32.52
C LEU A 174 -121.44 -91.55 -32.94
N LEU A 175 -122.57 -90.80 -32.94
CA LEU A 175 -123.94 -90.93 -33.60
C LEU A 175 -124.37 -92.26 -34.30
N ASP A 176 -125.65 -92.70 -34.48
CA ASP A 176 -127.06 -92.21 -34.34
C ASP A 176 -128.04 -93.44 -34.54
N ASP A 177 -129.40 -93.49 -34.52
CA ASP A 177 -130.58 -92.60 -34.23
C ASP A 177 -131.84 -93.44 -33.77
N SER A 178 -132.99 -93.48 -34.49
CA SER A 178 -134.39 -93.67 -33.96
C SER A 178 -135.38 -94.40 -34.93
N PRO A 179 -136.74 -94.40 -34.81
CA PRO A 179 -137.72 -94.60 -33.69
C PRO A 179 -138.96 -95.57 -33.99
N VAL A 180 -139.96 -95.64 -33.06
CA VAL A 180 -141.47 -95.76 -33.23
C VAL A 180 -142.25 -97.01 -32.68
N ASN A 181 -143.25 -96.75 -31.78
CA ASN A 181 -144.56 -97.39 -31.36
C ASN A 181 -144.85 -98.93 -31.40
N GLY A 182 -145.77 -99.54 -30.60
CA GLY A 182 -146.54 -99.10 -29.40
C GLY A 182 -147.91 -99.82 -29.12
N LEU A 183 -148.20 -100.21 -27.85
CA LEU A 183 -149.51 -100.65 -27.21
C LEU A 183 -150.21 -101.95 -27.73
N PRO A 184 -151.25 -102.55 -27.05
CA PRO A 184 -151.81 -102.34 -25.69
C PRO A 184 -152.22 -103.60 -24.82
N THR A 185 -152.59 -103.34 -23.55
CA THR A 185 -153.60 -104.02 -22.65
C THR A 185 -153.33 -105.34 -21.85
N ASP A 186 -153.96 -105.33 -20.65
CA ASP A 186 -154.48 -106.39 -19.74
C ASP A 186 -153.63 -107.09 -18.62
N GLN A 187 -154.05 -106.77 -17.38
CA GLN A 187 -154.02 -107.37 -16.02
C GLN A 187 -152.85 -108.15 -15.35
N GLU A 188 -152.68 -107.78 -14.07
CA GLU A 188 -152.19 -108.50 -12.87
C GLU A 188 -150.74 -109.02 -12.75
N GLU A 189 -150.11 -109.67 -13.74
CA GLU A 189 -148.87 -110.46 -13.45
C GLU A 189 -147.53 -109.67 -13.48
N CYS A 190 -147.58 -108.35 -13.70
CA CYS A 190 -146.40 -107.57 -14.12
C CYS A 190 -145.41 -107.12 -13.00
N MET A 191 -145.81 -107.08 -11.72
CA MET A 191 -145.04 -106.37 -10.68
C MET A 191 -143.62 -106.90 -10.41
N VAL A 192 -143.43 -108.22 -10.44
CA VAL A 192 -142.18 -108.86 -9.93
C VAL A 192 -140.96 -108.60 -10.83
N VAL A 193 -141.17 -108.32 -12.11
CA VAL A 193 -140.07 -108.07 -13.08
C VAL A 193 -139.57 -106.62 -13.00
N PHE A 194 -140.47 -105.67 -12.73
CA PHE A 194 -140.13 -104.24 -12.63
C PHE A 194 -139.13 -103.96 -11.50
N GLU A 195 -139.36 -104.53 -10.32
CA GLU A 195 -138.58 -104.22 -9.12
C GLU A 195 -137.10 -104.66 -9.24
N LYS A 196 -136.80 -105.80 -9.89
CA LYS A 196 -135.42 -106.22 -10.17
C LYS A 196 -134.69 -105.27 -11.13
N CYS A 197 -135.38 -104.70 -12.12
CA CYS A 197 -134.80 -103.74 -13.05
C CYS A 197 -134.42 -102.43 -12.33
N VAL A 198 -135.32 -101.95 -11.47
CA VAL A 198 -135.13 -100.75 -10.63
C VAL A 198 -133.95 -100.93 -9.66
N GLN A 199 -133.88 -102.06 -8.95
CA GLN A 199 -132.76 -102.36 -8.03
C GLN A 199 -131.39 -102.40 -8.75
N TYR A 200 -131.32 -102.98 -9.95
CA TYR A 200 -130.07 -102.98 -10.74
C TYR A 200 -129.64 -101.56 -11.16
N LYS A 201 -130.59 -100.73 -11.61
CA LYS A 201 -130.32 -99.32 -11.96
C LYS A 201 -129.80 -98.52 -10.75
N TYR A 202 -130.42 -98.66 -9.58
CA TYR A 202 -129.94 -98.02 -8.36
C TYR A 202 -128.53 -98.48 -7.97
N ALA A 203 -128.24 -99.78 -7.95
CA ALA A 203 -126.92 -100.29 -7.62
C ALA A 203 -125.82 -99.88 -8.64
N GLN A 204 -126.19 -99.63 -9.89
CA GLN A 204 -125.28 -99.09 -10.91
C GLN A 204 -125.02 -97.59 -10.70
N GLN A 205 -126.06 -96.81 -10.36
CA GLN A 205 -125.96 -95.39 -10.07
C GLN A 205 -125.21 -95.12 -8.76
N GLU A 206 -125.43 -95.92 -7.72
CA GLU A 206 -124.70 -95.89 -6.45
C GLU A 206 -123.21 -96.11 -6.68
N LYS A 207 -122.82 -97.12 -7.47
CA LYS A 207 -121.41 -97.34 -7.86
C LYS A 207 -120.79 -96.18 -8.65
N ALA A 208 -121.57 -95.47 -9.46
CA ALA A 208 -121.09 -94.26 -10.16
C ALA A 208 -120.87 -93.09 -9.17
N ILE A 209 -121.80 -92.89 -8.22
CA ILE A 209 -121.67 -91.91 -7.15
C ILE A 209 -120.47 -92.24 -6.25
N GLN A 210 -120.26 -93.52 -5.88
CA GLN A 210 -119.11 -93.97 -5.09
C GLN A 210 -117.78 -93.59 -5.77
N LYS A 211 -117.66 -93.84 -7.08
CA LYS A 211 -116.47 -93.48 -7.87
C LYS A 211 -116.25 -91.97 -7.90
N LEU A 212 -117.28 -91.18 -8.17
CA LEU A 212 -117.19 -89.72 -8.19
C LEU A 212 -116.83 -89.15 -6.81
N LEU A 213 -117.32 -89.74 -5.71
CA LEU A 213 -116.92 -89.37 -4.36
C LEU A 213 -115.46 -89.72 -4.06
N GLU A 214 -114.96 -90.88 -4.51
CA GLU A 214 -113.54 -91.21 -4.39
C GLU A 214 -112.63 -90.31 -5.26
N GLU A 215 -113.04 -89.97 -6.48
CA GLU A 215 -112.28 -89.06 -7.35
C GLU A 215 -112.28 -87.63 -6.79
N ASN A 216 -113.42 -87.14 -6.29
CA ASN A 216 -113.50 -85.86 -5.60
C ASN A 216 -112.60 -85.85 -4.34
N LYS A 217 -112.60 -86.94 -3.56
CA LYS A 217 -111.66 -87.12 -2.44
C LYS A 217 -110.20 -87.11 -2.89
N ARG A 218 -109.83 -87.82 -3.96
CA ARG A 218 -108.46 -87.80 -4.53
C ARG A 218 -108.07 -86.40 -5.00
N HIS A 219 -108.99 -85.64 -5.59
CA HIS A 219 -108.77 -84.23 -5.97
C HIS A 219 -108.60 -83.33 -4.74
N GLN A 220 -109.37 -83.51 -3.68
CA GLN A 220 -109.19 -82.77 -2.41
C GLN A 220 -107.83 -83.09 -1.76
N GLU A 221 -107.44 -84.36 -1.71
CA GLU A 221 -106.13 -84.80 -1.22
C GLU A 221 -104.97 -84.22 -2.06
N LEU A 222 -105.12 -84.17 -3.39
CA LEU A 222 -104.16 -83.53 -4.29
C LEU A 222 -104.09 -82.00 -4.09
N ILE A 223 -105.22 -81.32 -3.93
CA ILE A 223 -105.27 -79.86 -3.68
C ILE A 223 -104.63 -79.53 -2.33
N LEU A 224 -104.86 -80.34 -1.29
CA LEU A 224 -104.18 -80.21 0.00
C LEU A 224 -102.67 -80.47 -0.11
N GLY A 225 -102.26 -81.46 -0.92
CA GLY A 225 -100.86 -81.72 -1.26
C GLY A 225 -100.18 -80.53 -1.93
N ILE A 226 -100.77 -80.00 -3.00
CA ILE A 226 -100.29 -78.82 -3.74
C ILE A 226 -100.25 -77.59 -2.84
N CYS A 227 -101.25 -77.37 -2.00
CA CYS A 227 -101.22 -76.28 -1.01
C CYS A 227 -100.07 -76.43 -0.02
N SER A 228 -99.84 -77.64 0.52
CA SER A 228 -98.72 -77.93 1.41
C SER A 228 -97.36 -77.74 0.73
N GLU A 229 -97.21 -78.17 -0.52
CA GLU A 229 -95.98 -77.98 -1.32
C GLU A 229 -95.73 -76.49 -1.62
N LYS A 230 -96.76 -75.76 -2.04
CA LYS A 230 -96.74 -74.30 -2.26
C LYS A 230 -96.38 -73.52 -0.98
N ASP A 231 -96.93 -73.89 0.18
CA ASP A 231 -96.61 -73.22 1.45
C ASP A 231 -95.21 -73.59 1.96
N LYS A 232 -94.75 -74.84 1.80
CA LYS A 232 -93.33 -75.22 2.03
C LYS A 232 -92.38 -74.41 1.15
N MET A 233 -92.67 -74.27 -0.15
CA MET A 233 -91.87 -73.47 -1.08
C MET A 233 -91.89 -71.97 -0.72
N ARG A 234 -93.01 -71.46 -0.20
CA ARG A 234 -93.12 -70.08 0.31
C ARG A 234 -92.23 -69.85 1.54
N ASP A 235 -92.19 -70.80 2.47
CA ASP A 235 -91.36 -70.69 3.67
C ASP A 235 -89.87 -70.96 3.40
N GLU A 236 -89.56 -71.85 2.45
CA GLU A 236 -88.22 -72.01 1.87
C GLU A 236 -87.73 -70.70 1.26
N LEU A 237 -88.56 -70.01 0.46
CA LEU A 237 -88.23 -68.72 -0.14
C LEU A 237 -88.00 -67.64 0.94
N LYS A 238 -88.88 -67.53 1.94
CA LYS A 238 -88.65 -66.63 3.10
C LYS A 238 -87.29 -66.91 3.74
N ARG A 239 -87.01 -68.17 4.06
CA ARG A 239 -85.76 -68.59 4.71
C ARG A 239 -84.52 -68.22 3.88
N ARG A 240 -84.59 -68.36 2.55
CA ARG A 240 -83.53 -67.90 1.63
C ARG A 240 -83.36 -66.39 1.66
N THR A 241 -84.44 -65.62 1.51
CA THR A 241 -84.36 -64.13 1.58
C THR A 241 -83.84 -63.63 2.93
N GLU A 242 -84.05 -64.37 4.02
CA GLU A 242 -83.50 -64.03 5.33
C GLU A 242 -82.01 -64.35 5.43
N THR A 243 -81.54 -65.49 4.89
CA THR A 243 -80.09 -65.74 4.75
C THR A 243 -79.41 -64.75 3.82
N GLU A 244 -80.06 -64.33 2.73
CA GLU A 244 -79.55 -63.30 1.82
C GLU A 244 -79.41 -61.94 2.51
N LYS A 245 -80.38 -61.51 3.33
CA LYS A 245 -80.25 -60.33 4.18
C LYS A 245 -79.09 -60.44 5.17
N GLN A 246 -78.91 -61.61 5.79
CA GLN A 246 -77.81 -61.84 6.74
C GLN A 246 -76.44 -61.81 6.05
N HIS A 247 -76.33 -62.38 4.85
CA HIS A 247 -75.13 -62.26 4.02
C HIS A 247 -74.89 -60.81 3.58
N PHE A 248 -75.91 -60.10 3.08
CA PHE A 248 -75.81 -58.69 2.70
C PHE A 248 -75.36 -57.81 3.88
N ALA A 249 -76.01 -57.93 5.04
CA ALA A 249 -75.63 -57.20 6.25
C ALA A 249 -74.23 -57.58 6.80
N THR A 250 -73.71 -58.76 6.44
CA THR A 250 -72.33 -59.16 6.74
C THR A 250 -71.34 -58.54 5.74
N ILE A 251 -71.68 -58.54 4.45
CA ILE A 251 -70.91 -57.89 3.38
C ILE A 251 -70.78 -56.39 3.67
N THR A 252 -71.88 -55.67 3.94
CA THR A 252 -71.85 -54.23 4.26
C THR A 252 -70.98 -53.92 5.49
N LYS A 253 -70.95 -54.80 6.50
CA LYS A 253 -70.05 -54.64 7.67
C LYS A 253 -68.58 -54.86 7.31
N LEU A 254 -68.29 -55.82 6.43
CA LEU A 254 -66.93 -56.06 5.94
C LEU A 254 -66.46 -54.91 5.02
N GLU A 255 -67.32 -54.41 4.14
CA GLU A 255 -67.06 -53.23 3.29
C GLU A 255 -66.79 -51.98 4.13
N ALA A 256 -67.62 -51.71 5.15
CA ALA A 256 -67.38 -50.61 6.09
C ALA A 256 -66.01 -50.74 6.78
N LYS A 257 -65.68 -51.94 7.29
CA LYS A 257 -64.39 -52.20 7.94
C LYS A 257 -63.20 -52.11 6.98
N VAL A 258 -63.35 -52.51 5.72
CA VAL A 258 -62.31 -52.34 4.68
C VAL A 258 -62.10 -50.86 4.38
N ASN A 259 -63.17 -50.07 4.25
CA ASN A 259 -63.07 -48.62 4.04
C ASN A 259 -62.40 -47.90 5.23
N GLU A 260 -62.69 -48.33 6.46
CA GLU A 260 -62.08 -47.80 7.67
C GLU A 260 -60.57 -48.14 7.74
N LEU A 261 -60.20 -49.40 7.50
CA LEU A 261 -58.79 -49.83 7.42
C LEU A 261 -58.03 -49.13 6.27
N LEU A 262 -58.67 -48.87 5.13
CA LEU A 262 -58.08 -48.10 4.03
C LEU A 262 -57.84 -46.64 4.41
N LYS A 263 -58.75 -46.05 5.20
CA LYS A 263 -58.60 -44.69 5.75
C LYS A 263 -57.46 -44.62 6.77
N GLU A 264 -57.40 -45.56 7.71
CA GLU A 264 -56.30 -45.68 8.68
C GLU A 264 -54.95 -45.88 8.00
N LEU A 265 -54.87 -46.77 7.00
CA LEU A 265 -53.65 -47.04 6.24
C LEU A 265 -53.21 -45.80 5.44
N LYS A 266 -54.14 -45.07 4.83
CA LYS A 266 -53.84 -43.79 4.17
C LYS A 266 -53.32 -42.76 5.18
N GLU A 267 -54.01 -42.55 6.29
CA GLU A 267 -53.57 -41.60 7.32
C GLU A 267 -52.20 -41.96 7.90
N SER A 268 -51.93 -43.26 8.12
CA SER A 268 -50.64 -43.77 8.59
C SER A 268 -49.52 -43.50 7.58
N ARG A 269 -49.76 -43.83 6.30
CA ARG A 269 -48.83 -43.55 5.20
C ARG A 269 -48.54 -42.05 5.06
N ASP A 270 -49.58 -41.22 5.10
CA ASP A 270 -49.44 -39.78 4.91
C ASP A 270 -48.71 -39.15 6.12
N LYS A 271 -48.93 -39.63 7.35
CA LYS A 271 -48.13 -39.29 8.54
C LYS A 271 -46.65 -39.70 8.39
N LEU A 272 -46.37 -40.90 7.88
CA LEU A 272 -45.00 -41.38 7.63
C LEU A 272 -44.27 -40.52 6.59
N VAL A 273 -44.95 -40.09 5.51
CA VAL A 273 -44.38 -39.16 4.52
C VAL A 273 -44.03 -37.80 5.13
N HIS A 274 -44.87 -37.26 6.03
CA HIS A 274 -44.54 -36.00 6.73
C HIS A 274 -43.35 -36.17 7.68
N GLN A 275 -43.20 -37.32 8.34
CA GLN A 275 -42.06 -37.63 9.18
C GLN A 275 -40.75 -37.79 8.37
N ASP A 276 -40.80 -38.49 7.23
CA ASP A 276 -39.67 -38.62 6.30
C ASP A 276 -39.24 -37.26 5.73
N GLN A 277 -40.18 -36.43 5.30
CA GLN A 277 -39.90 -35.06 4.82
C GLN A 277 -39.27 -34.19 5.92
N SER A 278 -39.80 -34.25 7.14
CA SER A 278 -39.25 -33.52 8.30
C SER A 278 -37.83 -33.99 8.65
N ALA A 279 -37.59 -35.31 8.66
CA ALA A 279 -36.27 -35.89 8.89
C ALA A 279 -35.27 -35.50 7.78
N LYS A 280 -35.68 -35.52 6.51
CA LYS A 280 -34.87 -35.07 5.37
C LYS A 280 -34.54 -33.58 5.47
N ALA A 281 -35.49 -32.74 5.86
CA ALA A 281 -35.24 -31.31 6.09
C ALA A 281 -34.26 -31.07 7.25
N ALA A 282 -34.42 -31.79 8.37
CA ALA A 282 -33.51 -31.71 9.51
C ALA A 282 -32.09 -32.19 9.16
N LEU A 283 -31.96 -33.27 8.38
CA LEU A 283 -30.65 -33.74 7.88
C LEU A 283 -29.98 -32.73 6.95
N GLN A 284 -30.74 -32.11 6.02
CA GLN A 284 -30.21 -31.05 5.15
C GLN A 284 -29.80 -29.79 5.93
N GLN A 285 -30.56 -29.42 6.96
CA GLN A 285 -30.21 -28.32 7.89
C GLN A 285 -28.87 -28.64 8.59
N MET A 286 -28.77 -29.83 9.20
CA MET A 286 -27.54 -30.27 9.88
C MET A 286 -26.34 -30.35 8.93
N GLN A 287 -26.53 -30.85 7.70
CA GLN A 287 -25.47 -30.90 6.67
C GLN A 287 -24.97 -29.50 6.26
N LYS A 288 -25.87 -28.53 6.09
CA LYS A 288 -25.50 -27.14 5.82
C LYS A 288 -24.73 -26.52 6.98
N GLU A 289 -25.17 -26.76 8.22
CA GLU A 289 -24.44 -26.26 9.39
C GLU A 289 -23.10 -26.94 9.63
N THR A 290 -22.95 -28.25 9.35
CA THR A 290 -21.64 -28.90 9.43
C THR A 290 -20.71 -28.43 8.31
N GLY A 291 -21.21 -28.22 7.09
CA GLY A 291 -20.47 -27.59 6.01
C GLY A 291 -19.93 -26.21 6.42
N TYR A 292 -20.80 -25.32 6.89
CA TYR A 292 -20.41 -23.99 7.37
C TYR A 292 -19.41 -24.03 8.55
N ARG A 293 -19.55 -24.98 9.48
CA ARG A 293 -18.59 -25.19 10.57
C ARG A 293 -17.22 -25.66 10.04
N ILE A 294 -17.19 -26.54 9.05
CA ILE A 294 -15.96 -27.01 8.40
C ILE A 294 -15.29 -25.87 7.62
N GLU A 295 -16.04 -25.11 6.82
CA GLU A 295 -15.54 -23.93 6.10
C GLU A 295 -14.94 -22.89 7.06
N GLN A 296 -15.59 -22.62 8.19
CA GLN A 296 -15.08 -21.68 9.20
C GLN A 296 -13.81 -22.21 9.89
N VAL A 297 -13.69 -23.51 10.14
CA VAL A 297 -12.47 -24.11 10.70
C VAL A 297 -11.33 -24.09 9.69
N ASN A 298 -11.58 -24.48 8.43
CA ASN A 298 -10.61 -24.43 7.35
C ASN A 298 -10.08 -22.99 7.17
N LYS A 299 -10.96 -21.98 7.09
CA LYS A 299 -10.56 -20.58 7.00
C LYS A 299 -9.63 -20.14 8.14
N LYS A 300 -9.90 -20.56 9.37
CA LYS A 300 -9.04 -20.28 10.54
C LYS A 300 -7.69 -21.01 10.46
N CYS A 301 -7.66 -22.23 9.91
CA CYS A 301 -6.41 -22.95 9.66
C CYS A 301 -5.59 -22.27 8.55
N ASP A 302 -6.23 -21.78 7.49
CA ASP A 302 -5.56 -21.04 6.41
C ASP A 302 -5.07 -19.67 6.87
N GLU A 303 -5.84 -18.95 7.68
CA GLU A 303 -5.41 -17.71 8.35
C GLU A 303 -4.19 -17.94 9.24
N ALA A 304 -4.23 -18.92 10.15
CA ALA A 304 -3.10 -19.26 11.02
C ALA A 304 -1.88 -19.76 10.23
N ARG A 305 -2.09 -20.39 9.07
CA ARG A 305 -1.02 -20.79 8.15
C ARG A 305 -0.38 -19.57 7.49
N GLN A 306 -1.18 -18.62 6.98
CA GLN A 306 -0.67 -17.37 6.40
C GLN A 306 0.07 -16.53 7.45
N GLU A 307 -0.41 -16.47 8.69
CA GLU A 307 0.30 -15.82 9.80
C GLU A 307 1.66 -16.47 10.08
N LYS A 308 1.73 -17.81 10.10
CA LYS A 308 2.99 -18.56 10.24
C LYS A 308 3.95 -18.28 9.09
N GLU A 309 3.48 -18.34 7.84
CA GLU A 309 4.31 -18.10 6.65
C GLU A 309 4.80 -16.65 6.62
N ALA A 310 3.95 -15.67 7.00
CA ALA A 310 4.34 -14.27 7.16
C ALA A 310 5.33 -14.05 8.31
N MET A 311 5.23 -14.82 9.41
CA MET A 311 6.20 -14.77 10.52
C MET A 311 7.56 -15.34 10.11
N VAL A 312 7.61 -16.43 9.35
CA VAL A 312 8.84 -16.96 8.77
C VAL A 312 9.48 -15.94 7.83
N MET A 313 8.70 -15.30 6.95
CA MET A 313 9.20 -14.25 6.06
C MET A 313 9.70 -12.99 6.80
N LYS A 314 9.16 -12.68 7.99
CA LYS A 314 9.70 -11.65 8.89
C LYS A 314 11.03 -12.08 9.53
N TYR A 315 11.12 -13.33 9.98
CA TYR A 315 12.36 -13.87 10.56
C TYR A 315 13.50 -13.90 9.54
N VAL A 316 13.26 -14.43 8.33
CA VAL A 316 14.26 -14.49 7.26
C VAL A 316 14.76 -13.10 6.85
N ARG A 317 13.88 -12.07 6.82
CA ARG A 317 14.33 -10.69 6.60
C ARG A 317 15.19 -10.16 7.75
N GLY A 318 14.75 -10.32 9.00
CA GLY A 318 15.53 -9.89 10.16
C GLY A 318 16.88 -10.62 10.31
N GLU A 319 16.95 -11.90 9.91
CA GLU A 319 18.21 -12.66 9.89
C GLU A 319 19.13 -12.19 8.75
N LYS A 320 18.59 -11.91 7.55
CA LYS A 320 19.36 -11.27 6.46
C LYS A 320 19.89 -9.91 6.89
N GLU A 321 19.04 -9.04 7.42
CA GLU A 321 19.41 -7.71 7.94
C GLU A 321 20.49 -7.83 9.03
N ALA A 322 20.41 -8.81 9.93
CA ALA A 322 21.44 -9.07 10.94
C ALA A 322 22.76 -9.61 10.36
N LEU A 323 22.74 -10.35 9.25
CA LEU A 323 23.95 -10.80 8.53
C LEU A 323 24.59 -9.65 7.74
N ASP A 324 23.79 -8.85 7.03
CA ASP A 324 24.25 -7.66 6.31
C ASP A 324 24.91 -6.67 7.29
N LEU A 325 24.26 -6.39 8.44
CA LEU A 325 24.82 -5.55 9.51
C LEU A 325 26.10 -6.11 10.14
N ARG A 326 26.26 -7.44 10.24
CA ARG A 326 27.53 -8.06 10.69
C ARG A 326 28.63 -7.85 9.65
N ARG A 327 28.34 -8.08 8.37
CA ARG A 327 29.31 -7.89 7.28
C ARG A 327 29.77 -6.44 7.18
N ASP A 328 28.85 -5.50 7.31
CA ASP A 328 29.16 -4.07 7.29
C ASP A 328 29.98 -3.66 8.53
N LYS A 329 29.63 -4.17 9.72
CA LYS A 329 30.44 -4.01 10.95
C LYS A 329 31.87 -4.53 10.75
N GLU A 330 32.04 -5.75 10.24
CA GLU A 330 33.37 -6.34 9.97
C GLU A 330 34.17 -5.52 8.95
N SER A 331 33.50 -4.96 7.94
CA SER A 331 34.12 -4.04 6.97
C SER A 331 34.59 -2.72 7.62
N LEU A 332 33.81 -2.18 8.56
CA LEU A 332 34.14 -0.98 9.32
C LEU A 332 35.26 -1.26 10.33
N GLU A 333 35.25 -2.42 10.99
CA GLU A 333 36.34 -2.87 11.87
C GLU A 333 37.64 -3.14 11.09
N LYS A 334 37.57 -3.54 9.80
CA LYS A 334 38.74 -3.61 8.91
C LYS A 334 39.26 -2.21 8.56
N LYS A 335 38.39 -1.32 8.09
CA LYS A 335 38.74 0.08 7.78
C LYS A 335 39.31 0.83 8.99
N LEU A 336 38.77 0.59 10.19
CA LEU A 336 39.27 1.15 11.45
C LEU A 336 40.70 0.67 11.75
N ARG A 337 40.97 -0.63 11.65
CA ARG A 337 42.34 -1.19 11.83
C ARG A 337 43.32 -0.67 10.79
N GLU A 338 42.87 -0.42 9.56
CA GLU A 338 43.69 0.18 8.51
C GLU A 338 43.98 1.67 8.80
N ALA A 339 43.00 2.43 9.28
CA ALA A 339 43.18 3.81 9.73
C ALA A 339 44.11 3.90 10.96
N THR A 340 44.00 3.00 11.95
CA THR A 340 44.93 2.94 13.10
C THR A 340 46.36 2.72 12.63
N LYS A 341 46.61 1.75 11.74
CA LYS A 341 47.95 1.51 11.18
C LYS A 341 48.53 2.72 10.43
N GLU A 342 47.69 3.49 9.73
CA GLU A 342 48.12 4.73 9.08
C GLU A 342 48.45 5.82 10.11
N VAL A 343 47.67 5.95 11.20
CA VAL A 343 48.01 6.84 12.33
C VAL A 343 49.34 6.45 12.97
N ASP A 344 49.57 5.16 13.24
CA ASP A 344 50.83 4.65 13.78
C ASP A 344 52.01 4.95 12.84
N ARG A 345 51.82 4.76 11.52
CA ARG A 345 52.83 5.07 10.50
C ARG A 345 53.17 6.57 10.44
N GLN A 346 52.17 7.44 10.58
CA GLN A 346 52.37 8.89 10.62
C GLN A 346 53.01 9.34 11.95
N ALA A 347 52.70 8.68 13.07
CA ALA A 347 53.35 8.91 14.36
C ALA A 347 54.84 8.52 14.32
N LEU A 348 55.18 7.35 13.74
CA LEU A 348 56.56 6.93 13.49
C LEU A 348 57.31 7.94 12.60
N ARG A 349 56.68 8.42 11.53
CA ARG A 349 57.25 9.48 10.66
C ARG A 349 57.44 10.80 11.42
N GLY A 350 56.51 11.18 12.29
CA GLY A 350 56.62 12.35 13.16
C GLY A 350 57.82 12.25 14.10
N ASN A 351 58.03 11.08 14.72
CA ASN A 351 59.18 10.83 15.59
C ASN A 351 60.51 10.89 14.82
N GLN A 352 60.59 10.32 13.61
CA GLN A 352 61.77 10.42 12.74
C GLN A 352 62.08 11.89 12.37
N LEU A 353 61.07 12.69 12.02
CA LEU A 353 61.23 14.11 11.71
C LEU A 353 61.63 14.92 12.96
N ALA A 354 61.15 14.56 14.14
CA ALA A 354 61.57 15.16 15.41
C ALA A 354 63.03 14.83 15.74
N GLN A 355 63.48 13.60 15.49
CA GLN A 355 64.87 13.17 15.66
C GLN A 355 65.82 13.91 14.70
N GLU A 356 65.48 13.98 13.41
CA GLU A 356 66.28 14.75 12.44
C GLU A 356 66.29 16.25 12.74
N LYS A 357 65.17 16.83 13.21
CA LYS A 357 65.14 18.21 13.72
C LYS A 357 66.11 18.39 14.88
N GLY A 358 66.15 17.46 15.84
CA GLY A 358 67.09 17.48 16.95
C GLY A 358 68.55 17.39 16.50
N ARG A 359 68.85 16.49 15.54
CA ARG A 359 70.20 16.33 14.96
C ARG A 359 70.65 17.58 14.18
N LEU A 360 69.75 18.22 13.44
CA LEU A 360 70.02 19.49 12.75
C LEU A 360 70.21 20.64 13.73
N GLN A 361 69.45 20.69 14.83
CA GLN A 361 69.60 21.69 15.90
C GLN A 361 70.99 21.56 16.57
N GLN A 362 71.42 20.34 16.94
CA GLN A 362 72.75 20.08 17.49
C GLN A 362 73.87 20.48 16.52
N LEU A 363 73.71 20.20 15.22
CA LEU A 363 74.67 20.59 14.20
C LEU A 363 74.73 22.12 14.01
N TYR A 364 73.58 22.80 14.10
CA TYR A 364 73.51 24.26 14.08
C TYR A 364 74.23 24.88 15.30
N GLU A 365 73.96 24.40 16.51
CA GLU A 365 74.61 24.82 17.76
C GLU A 365 76.13 24.59 17.71
N ALA A 366 76.58 23.46 17.17
CA ALA A 366 78.01 23.18 16.93
C ALA A 366 78.64 24.19 15.96
N LYS A 367 77.92 24.59 14.89
CA LYS A 367 78.40 25.62 13.95
C LYS A 367 78.37 27.04 14.52
N GLU A 368 77.42 27.39 15.38
CA GLU A 368 77.50 28.63 16.17
C GLU A 368 78.71 28.62 17.11
N GLY A 369 79.02 27.47 17.72
CA GLY A 369 80.23 27.25 18.52
C GLY A 369 81.52 27.44 17.72
N GLU A 370 81.61 26.87 16.51
CA GLU A 370 82.73 27.08 15.58
C GLU A 370 82.88 28.54 15.15
N VAL A 371 81.78 29.20 14.77
CA VAL A 371 81.79 30.63 14.40
C VAL A 371 82.27 31.47 15.58
N GLY A 372 81.77 31.22 16.79
CA GLY A 372 82.24 31.88 18.00
C GLY A 372 83.71 31.60 18.32
N ARG A 373 84.25 30.41 18.00
CA ARG A 373 85.68 30.10 18.11
C ARG A 373 86.49 30.93 17.11
N LEU A 374 86.09 30.94 15.85
CA LEU A 374 86.75 31.68 14.78
C LEU A 374 86.69 33.20 14.99
N THR A 375 85.60 33.76 15.54
CA THR A 375 85.51 35.19 15.90
C THR A 375 86.59 35.56 16.92
N ARG A 376 86.74 34.78 18.00
CA ARG A 376 87.80 35.01 19.02
C ARG A 376 89.21 34.84 18.43
N GLU A 377 89.39 33.96 17.46
CA GLU A 377 90.66 33.76 16.76
C GLU A 377 91.00 34.96 15.84
N VAL A 378 90.00 35.47 15.10
CA VAL A 378 90.08 36.71 14.33
C VAL A 378 90.40 37.92 15.22
N ASP A 379 89.83 38.00 16.42
CA ASP A 379 90.11 39.11 17.35
C ASP A 379 91.54 39.04 17.93
N LYS A 380 92.04 37.86 18.28
CA LYS A 380 93.47 37.66 18.62
C LYS A 380 94.40 38.08 17.49
N LEU A 381 94.09 37.71 16.25
CA LEU A 381 94.90 38.10 15.09
C LEU A 381 94.87 39.62 14.87
N LYS A 382 93.78 40.34 15.18
CA LYS A 382 93.76 41.81 15.19
C LYS A 382 94.69 42.38 16.26
N GLU A 383 94.71 41.81 17.47
CA GLU A 383 95.61 42.23 18.56
C GLU A 383 97.08 41.98 18.21
N GLU A 384 97.40 40.83 17.61
CA GLU A 384 98.74 40.52 17.09
C GLU A 384 99.16 41.48 15.97
N ILE A 385 98.30 41.72 14.98
CA ILE A 385 98.56 42.69 13.90
C ILE A 385 98.80 44.09 14.48
N ASN A 386 98.02 44.53 15.47
CA ASN A 386 98.23 45.80 16.17
C ASN A 386 99.58 45.82 16.92
N SER A 387 99.96 44.73 17.60
CA SER A 387 101.26 44.58 18.27
C SER A 387 102.42 44.65 17.26
N HIS A 388 102.31 43.99 16.11
CA HIS A 388 103.28 44.07 15.02
C HIS A 388 103.34 45.47 14.40
N LEU A 389 102.21 46.14 14.21
CA LEU A 389 102.16 47.52 13.72
C LEU A 389 102.86 48.50 14.66
N ILE A 390 102.74 48.31 15.99
CA ILE A 390 103.46 49.10 17.00
C ILE A 390 104.97 48.80 16.92
N LYS A 391 105.38 47.53 16.85
CA LYS A 391 106.80 47.13 16.70
C LYS A 391 107.44 47.70 15.43
N VAL A 392 106.73 47.66 14.30
CA VAL A 392 107.19 48.25 13.03
C VAL A 392 107.32 49.76 13.13
N LYS A 393 106.34 50.48 13.69
CA LYS A 393 106.44 51.93 13.93
C LYS A 393 107.62 52.29 14.85
N TRP A 394 107.88 51.50 15.88
CA TRP A 394 109.05 51.69 16.75
C TRP A 394 110.37 51.48 16.00
N ALA A 395 110.50 50.38 15.25
CA ALA A 395 111.69 50.09 14.45
C ALA A 395 111.94 51.14 13.36
N GLN A 396 110.88 51.62 12.70
CA GLN A 396 110.94 52.69 11.71
C GLN A 396 111.40 54.02 12.33
N ASN A 397 110.87 54.39 13.50
CA ASN A 397 111.32 55.58 14.24
C ASN A 397 112.78 55.46 14.69
N LYS A 398 113.20 54.27 15.16
CA LYS A 398 114.59 54.04 15.58
C LYS A 398 115.56 54.10 14.40
N LEU A 399 115.26 53.39 13.30
CA LEU A 399 116.04 53.46 12.06
C LEU A 399 116.15 54.89 11.52
N LYS A 400 115.08 55.70 11.64
CA LYS A 400 115.13 57.12 11.30
C LYS A 400 116.14 57.89 12.18
N SER A 401 116.11 57.70 13.50
CA SER A 401 117.09 58.34 14.40
C SER A 401 118.54 57.87 14.17
N GLU A 402 118.73 56.62 13.77
CA GLU A 402 120.05 56.07 13.40
C GLU A 402 120.52 56.61 12.04
N ALA A 403 119.61 56.85 11.09
CA ALA A 403 119.92 57.49 9.82
C ALA A 403 120.24 58.99 9.99
N ASP A 404 119.50 59.71 10.84
CA ASP A 404 119.74 61.12 11.15
C ASP A 404 121.10 61.31 11.88
N THR A 405 121.44 60.44 12.83
CA THR A 405 122.77 60.47 13.49
C THR A 405 123.91 60.01 12.57
N HIS A 406 123.69 59.01 11.70
CA HIS A 406 124.69 58.63 10.68
C HIS A 406 124.91 59.75 9.64
N LYS A 407 123.89 60.54 9.33
CA LYS A 407 124.05 61.74 8.49
C LYS A 407 124.96 62.76 9.17
N GLU A 408 124.74 63.04 10.45
CA GLU A 408 125.57 63.95 11.25
C GLU A 408 127.04 63.48 11.33
N THR A 409 127.30 62.19 11.57
CA THR A 409 128.68 61.66 11.60
C THR A 409 129.34 61.64 10.22
N LYS A 410 128.57 61.40 9.14
CA LYS A 410 129.07 61.46 7.76
C LYS A 410 129.47 62.87 7.36
N ASP A 411 128.72 63.89 7.76
CA ASP A 411 129.05 65.28 7.47
C ASP A 411 130.25 65.77 8.32
N LYS A 412 130.37 65.33 9.58
CA LYS A 412 131.60 65.48 10.39
C LYS A 412 132.82 64.81 9.75
N LEU A 413 132.67 63.60 9.20
CA LEU A 413 133.75 62.87 8.52
C LEU A 413 134.18 63.56 7.22
N ARG A 414 133.27 64.22 6.49
CA ARG A 414 133.62 65.06 5.33
C ARG A 414 134.48 66.24 5.75
N GLU A 415 134.15 66.90 6.85
CA GLU A 415 134.92 68.02 7.39
C GLU A 415 136.36 67.61 7.77
N THR A 416 136.53 66.48 8.46
CA THR A 416 137.88 65.97 8.81
C THR A 416 138.65 65.45 7.59
N THR A 417 137.97 64.83 6.61
CA THR A 417 138.60 64.40 5.36
C THR A 417 139.12 65.58 4.54
N SER A 418 138.39 66.70 4.52
CA SER A 418 138.84 67.94 3.86
C SER A 418 140.14 68.49 4.48
N LYS A 419 140.21 68.52 5.82
CA LYS A 419 141.42 68.93 6.56
C LYS A 419 142.61 67.99 6.31
N LEU A 420 142.36 66.68 6.20
CA LEU A 420 143.38 65.68 5.86
C LEU A 420 143.91 65.84 4.42
N ALA A 421 143.06 66.22 3.46
CA ALA A 421 143.46 66.45 2.08
C ALA A 421 144.44 67.64 1.97
N GLN A 422 144.13 68.75 2.64
CA GLN A 422 145.00 69.93 2.72
C GLN A 422 146.39 69.59 3.29
N ALA A 423 146.43 68.87 4.42
CA ALA A 423 147.69 68.44 5.02
C ALA A 423 148.50 67.47 4.14
N LYS A 424 147.85 66.70 3.24
CA LYS A 424 148.57 65.83 2.29
C LYS A 424 149.23 66.62 1.17
N GLU A 425 148.57 67.64 0.63
CA GLU A 425 149.11 68.51 -0.43
C GLU A 425 150.41 69.20 0.03
N GLU A 426 150.44 69.66 1.29
CA GLU A 426 151.63 70.19 1.96
C GLU A 426 152.79 69.17 1.99
N THR A 427 152.52 67.88 2.28
CA THR A 427 153.57 66.83 2.30
C THR A 427 154.04 66.38 0.92
N GLU A 428 153.20 66.48 -0.11
CA GLU A 428 153.54 66.05 -1.47
C GLU A 428 154.54 67.03 -2.10
N GLN A 429 154.37 68.33 -1.84
CA GLN A 429 155.26 69.40 -2.28
C GLN A 429 156.67 69.26 -1.68
N ILE A 430 156.80 68.77 -0.44
CA ILE A 430 158.10 68.49 0.19
C ILE A 430 158.83 67.34 -0.55
N ARG A 431 158.12 66.24 -0.84
CA ARG A 431 158.72 65.02 -1.39
C ARG A 431 159.33 65.23 -2.79
N LYS A 432 158.73 66.12 -3.57
CA LYS A 432 159.15 66.44 -4.94
C LYS A 432 160.55 67.07 -5.01
N ASN A 433 160.92 67.92 -4.05
CA ASN A 433 162.25 68.52 -3.96
C ASN A 433 163.37 67.49 -3.69
N CYS A 434 163.05 66.33 -3.10
CA CYS A 434 164.06 65.33 -2.74
C CYS A 434 164.45 64.40 -3.91
N GLN A 435 163.59 64.21 -4.91
CA GLN A 435 163.81 63.20 -5.96
C GLN A 435 164.84 63.61 -7.03
N ASP A 436 164.94 64.90 -7.38
CA ASP A 436 165.87 65.33 -8.42
C ASP A 436 167.34 65.33 -7.96
N MET A 437 167.60 65.31 -6.66
CA MET A 437 168.95 65.22 -6.06
C MET A 437 169.60 63.83 -6.26
N ILE A 438 168.81 62.78 -6.45
CA ILE A 438 169.29 61.38 -6.44
C ILE A 438 169.69 60.90 -7.84
N ARG A 439 169.22 61.57 -8.90
CA ARG A 439 169.31 61.11 -10.29
C ARG A 439 170.71 61.17 -10.91
N THR A 440 171.68 61.84 -10.27
CA THR A 440 172.98 62.21 -10.85
C THR A 440 174.17 61.37 -10.37
N TYR A 441 173.94 60.23 -9.69
CA TYR A 441 175.00 59.55 -8.93
C TYR A 441 175.12 58.02 -9.14
N GLN A 442 174.37 57.40 -10.07
CA GLN A 442 174.22 55.93 -10.13
C GLN A 442 174.25 55.34 -11.55
N GLU A 443 175.32 55.60 -12.32
CA GLU A 443 175.52 55.08 -13.70
C GLU A 443 176.80 54.23 -13.90
N SER A 444 177.40 53.66 -12.84
CA SER A 444 178.55 52.73 -12.92
C SER A 444 178.68 51.85 -11.65
N GLU A 445 179.07 50.56 -11.66
CA GLU A 445 179.37 49.58 -12.74
C GLU A 445 179.16 48.10 -12.25
N GLU A 446 179.51 47.08 -13.06
CA GLU A 446 179.19 45.63 -12.94
C GLU A 446 180.44 44.71 -12.68
N LEU A 447 180.44 43.39 -12.33
CA LEU A 447 179.49 42.35 -11.85
C LEU A 447 180.32 41.12 -11.29
N ARG A 448 179.71 39.91 -11.19
CA ARG A 448 180.32 38.53 -11.28
C ARG A 448 180.77 37.85 -9.95
N SER A 449 180.79 36.51 -9.79
CA SER A 449 180.34 35.35 -10.64
C SER A 449 180.27 34.00 -9.89
N ASN A 450 179.27 33.16 -10.23
CA ASN A 450 179.18 31.68 -10.29
C ASN A 450 179.71 30.72 -9.19
N GLU A 451 178.88 29.72 -8.86
CA GLU A 451 179.24 28.34 -8.48
C GLU A 451 178.18 27.36 -9.01
N LEU A 452 178.53 26.28 -9.73
CA LEU A 452 177.55 25.47 -10.51
C LEU A 452 177.71 23.93 -10.45
N ASP A 453 178.77 23.38 -9.84
CA ASP A 453 179.09 21.93 -9.94
C ASP A 453 178.29 21.00 -9.01
N ALA A 454 177.35 21.51 -8.21
CA ALA A 454 176.54 20.69 -7.31
C ALA A 454 175.47 19.82 -8.02
N LYS A 455 174.93 20.29 -9.15
CA LYS A 455 173.65 19.79 -9.72
C LYS A 455 173.72 18.44 -10.45
N LEU A 456 174.90 17.91 -10.76
CA LEU A 456 175.04 16.71 -11.59
C LEU A 456 174.73 15.38 -10.86
N ARG A 457 174.54 15.40 -9.53
CA ARG A 457 174.34 14.19 -8.71
C ARG A 457 172.89 13.90 -8.33
N GLU A 458 172.02 14.89 -8.47
CA GLU A 458 170.60 14.85 -8.06
C GLU A 458 169.74 14.17 -9.15
N THR A 459 169.92 14.61 -10.40
CA THR A 459 169.12 14.22 -11.59
C THR A 459 169.11 12.73 -11.95
N LYS A 460 170.01 11.93 -11.36
CA LYS A 460 170.10 10.49 -11.63
C LYS A 460 169.13 9.65 -10.77
N GLY A 461 168.79 10.11 -9.56
CA GLY A 461 167.87 9.39 -8.67
C GLY A 461 166.39 9.55 -9.06
N GLU A 462 166.04 10.71 -9.63
CA GLU A 462 164.68 11.05 -10.03
C GLU A 462 164.16 10.15 -11.17
N LEU A 463 165.06 9.78 -12.09
CA LEU A 463 164.73 9.04 -13.32
C LEU A 463 164.25 7.59 -13.08
N GLU A 464 164.72 6.93 -12.01
CA GLU A 464 164.29 5.57 -11.68
C GLU A 464 162.91 5.56 -11.01
N LYS A 465 162.67 6.49 -10.08
CA LYS A 465 161.35 6.70 -9.45
C LYS A 465 160.26 6.98 -10.49
N HIS A 466 160.56 7.82 -11.46
CA HIS A 466 159.62 8.23 -12.51
C HIS A 466 159.18 7.06 -13.43
N LYS A 467 159.93 5.94 -13.49
CA LYS A 467 159.53 4.74 -14.24
C LYS A 467 158.53 3.87 -13.48
N GLN A 468 158.76 3.63 -12.18
CA GLN A 468 157.82 2.82 -11.38
C GLN A 468 156.44 3.50 -11.32
N GLU A 469 156.43 4.81 -11.14
CA GLU A 469 155.20 5.62 -11.12
C GLU A 469 154.40 5.52 -12.43
N GLN A 470 155.05 5.32 -13.59
CA GLN A 470 154.36 5.08 -14.87
C GLN A 470 153.68 3.70 -14.93
N THR A 471 154.32 2.63 -14.45
CA THR A 471 153.71 1.30 -14.41
C THR A 471 152.49 1.25 -13.50
N ASP A 472 152.58 1.86 -12.32
CA ASP A 472 151.49 1.86 -11.33
C ASP A 472 150.29 2.66 -11.84
N GLN A 473 150.53 3.77 -12.56
CA GLN A 473 149.48 4.54 -13.24
C GLN A 473 148.79 3.73 -14.34
N LEU A 474 149.53 2.96 -15.16
CA LEU A 474 148.95 2.13 -16.22
C LEU A 474 148.06 1.01 -15.67
N GLU A 475 148.44 0.35 -14.58
CA GLU A 475 147.59 -0.64 -13.89
C GLU A 475 146.31 0.02 -13.34
N LEU A 476 146.43 1.18 -12.69
CA LEU A 476 145.29 1.93 -12.16
C LEU A 476 144.31 2.37 -13.29
N HIS A 477 144.83 2.76 -14.45
CA HIS A 477 144.01 3.05 -15.63
C HIS A 477 143.32 1.80 -16.18
N ARG A 478 143.99 0.64 -16.18
CA ARG A 478 143.43 -0.65 -16.61
C ARG A 478 142.28 -1.12 -15.72
N VAL A 479 142.41 -0.99 -14.40
CA VAL A 479 141.34 -1.33 -13.44
C VAL A 479 140.13 -0.40 -13.65
N LYS A 480 140.35 0.92 -13.68
CA LYS A 480 139.28 1.90 -13.90
C LYS A 480 138.55 1.73 -15.23
N ALA A 481 139.26 1.32 -16.29
CA ALA A 481 138.64 0.99 -17.57
C ALA A 481 137.67 -0.20 -17.44
N LYS A 482 138.06 -1.28 -16.75
CA LYS A 482 137.20 -2.45 -16.51
C LYS A 482 135.99 -2.10 -15.64
N GLU A 483 136.17 -1.35 -14.56
CA GLU A 483 135.07 -0.89 -13.69
C GLU A 483 134.04 -0.09 -14.49
N LEU A 484 134.50 0.76 -15.41
CA LEU A 484 133.67 1.57 -16.30
C LEU A 484 132.95 0.71 -17.37
N GLU A 485 133.56 -0.37 -17.84
CA GLU A 485 132.92 -1.36 -18.72
C GLU A 485 131.88 -2.22 -18.01
N ASP A 486 132.17 -2.68 -16.79
CA ASP A 486 131.23 -3.45 -15.96
C ASP A 486 130.02 -2.59 -15.55
N LEU A 487 130.25 -1.32 -15.19
CA LEU A 487 129.17 -0.35 -14.90
C LEU A 487 128.33 -0.03 -16.15
N LYS A 488 128.95 0.11 -17.34
CA LYS A 488 128.23 0.23 -18.61
C LYS A 488 127.34 -0.98 -18.91
N ARG A 489 127.80 -2.19 -18.59
CA ARG A 489 127.02 -3.41 -18.79
C ARG A 489 125.79 -3.44 -17.89
N SER A 490 125.98 -3.20 -16.59
CA SER A 490 124.88 -3.12 -15.61
C SER A 490 123.87 -2.01 -15.94
N TYR A 491 124.34 -0.85 -16.40
CA TYR A 491 123.46 0.22 -16.89
C TYR A 491 122.64 -0.21 -18.13
N LYS A 492 123.25 -0.96 -19.06
CA LYS A 492 122.56 -1.46 -20.25
C LYS A 492 121.52 -2.53 -19.89
N GLU A 493 121.87 -3.46 -19.01
CA GLU A 493 120.96 -4.48 -18.48
C GLU A 493 119.74 -3.83 -17.80
N ALA A 494 119.97 -2.86 -16.90
CA ALA A 494 118.89 -2.11 -16.24
C ALA A 494 118.02 -1.29 -17.21
N MET A 495 118.60 -0.73 -18.28
CA MET A 495 117.85 -0.04 -19.33
C MET A 495 116.98 -1.01 -20.15
N ASP A 496 117.50 -2.19 -20.50
CA ASP A 496 116.74 -3.21 -21.23
C ASP A 496 115.60 -3.80 -20.39
N GLU A 497 115.84 -4.08 -19.10
CA GLU A 497 114.78 -4.45 -18.15
C GLU A 497 113.68 -3.38 -18.10
N LEU A 498 114.06 -2.12 -17.94
CA LEU A 498 113.16 -0.97 -17.88
C LEU A 498 112.34 -0.78 -19.17
N ASP A 499 112.93 -1.04 -20.35
CA ASP A 499 112.19 -1.05 -21.61
C ASP A 499 111.26 -2.27 -21.77
N THR A 500 111.60 -3.45 -21.22
CA THR A 500 110.63 -4.56 -21.14
C THR A 500 109.47 -4.26 -20.19
N LEU A 501 109.72 -3.58 -19.07
CA LEU A 501 108.69 -3.18 -18.11
C LEU A 501 107.77 -2.10 -18.71
N ARG A 502 108.33 -1.10 -19.39
CA ARG A 502 107.57 -0.13 -20.21
C ARG A 502 106.67 -0.83 -21.23
N THR A 503 107.19 -1.83 -21.93
CA THR A 503 106.43 -2.59 -22.94
C THR A 503 105.28 -3.37 -22.31
N LYS A 504 105.52 -4.07 -21.20
CA LYS A 504 104.47 -4.78 -20.44
C LYS A 504 103.40 -3.84 -19.90
N LEU A 505 103.81 -2.71 -19.30
CA LEU A 505 102.92 -1.68 -18.78
C LEU A 505 102.05 -1.12 -19.91
N LYS A 506 102.62 -0.82 -21.07
CA LYS A 506 101.87 -0.40 -22.25
C LYS A 506 100.85 -1.45 -22.71
N CYS A 507 101.21 -2.73 -22.77
CA CYS A 507 100.24 -3.78 -23.16
C CYS A 507 99.03 -3.82 -22.20
N LEU A 508 99.26 -3.65 -20.90
CA LEU A 508 98.19 -3.58 -19.90
C LEU A 508 97.36 -2.29 -20.02
N GLU A 509 97.99 -1.16 -20.38
CA GLU A 509 97.29 0.09 -20.71
C GLU A 509 96.47 -0.01 -22.01
N ASP A 510 96.94 -0.77 -23.02
CA ASP A 510 96.22 -1.02 -24.29
C ASP A 510 95.08 -2.06 -24.14
N GLU A 511 95.12 -2.92 -23.10
CA GLU A 511 94.05 -3.86 -22.73
C GLU A 511 92.98 -3.23 -21.84
N ARG A 512 93.37 -2.35 -20.91
CA ARG A 512 92.47 -1.64 -19.99
C ARG A 512 91.22 -1.03 -20.66
N PRO A 513 91.30 -0.23 -21.75
CA PRO A 513 90.12 0.36 -22.37
C PRO A 513 89.16 -0.69 -22.93
N ARG A 514 89.65 -1.89 -23.32
CA ARG A 514 88.78 -2.98 -23.79
C ARG A 514 87.90 -3.52 -22.69
N TRP A 515 88.43 -3.60 -21.47
CA TRP A 515 87.67 -4.00 -20.28
C TRP A 515 86.73 -2.89 -19.81
N GLU A 516 87.11 -1.63 -19.96
CA GLU A 516 86.21 -0.48 -19.71
C GLU A 516 85.06 -0.41 -20.74
N ASP A 517 85.33 -0.70 -22.02
CA ASP A 517 84.32 -0.87 -23.09
C ASP A 517 83.37 -2.04 -22.82
N GLU A 518 83.88 -3.20 -22.38
CA GLU A 518 83.00 -4.34 -22.06
C GLU A 518 82.16 -4.08 -20.80
N LEU A 519 82.73 -3.42 -19.79
CA LEU A 519 82.03 -3.01 -18.58
C LEU A 519 80.92 -1.97 -18.89
N THR A 520 81.15 -1.05 -19.83
CA THR A 520 80.11 -0.10 -20.27
C THR A 520 79.00 -0.80 -21.04
N LYS A 521 79.28 -1.72 -21.96
CA LYS A 521 78.26 -2.57 -22.61
C LYS A 521 77.39 -3.33 -21.60
N TYR A 522 78.00 -3.97 -20.59
CA TYR A 522 77.23 -4.65 -19.54
C TYR A 522 76.36 -3.68 -18.73
N ARG A 523 76.87 -2.48 -18.40
CA ARG A 523 76.08 -1.43 -17.74
C ARG A 523 74.91 -0.95 -18.61
N GLU A 524 75.09 -0.79 -19.92
CA GLU A 524 74.03 -0.44 -20.85
C GLU A 524 72.96 -1.52 -20.96
N ILE A 525 73.36 -2.81 -21.05
CA ILE A 525 72.43 -3.95 -21.05
C ILE A 525 71.61 -3.99 -19.76
N ILE A 526 72.26 -3.85 -18.60
CA ILE A 526 71.61 -3.81 -17.29
C ILE A 526 70.64 -2.62 -17.19
N ASN A 527 71.02 -1.43 -17.68
CA ASN A 527 70.15 -0.26 -17.67
C ASN A 527 68.97 -0.41 -18.63
N ARG A 528 69.16 -1.01 -19.80
CA ARG A 528 68.09 -1.34 -20.76
C ARG A 528 67.12 -2.37 -20.18
N GLN A 529 67.62 -3.39 -19.49
CA GLN A 529 66.80 -4.38 -18.79
C GLN A 529 66.02 -3.76 -17.63
N LYS A 530 66.65 -2.90 -16.81
CA LYS A 530 65.96 -2.14 -15.74
C LYS A 530 64.84 -1.25 -16.29
N ALA A 531 65.08 -0.55 -17.39
CA ALA A 531 64.06 0.28 -18.05
C ALA A 531 62.90 -0.55 -18.60
N GLU A 532 63.18 -1.73 -19.18
CA GLU A 532 62.13 -2.63 -19.66
C GLU A 532 61.33 -3.29 -18.52
N ILE A 533 61.99 -3.68 -17.42
CA ILE A 533 61.33 -4.11 -16.19
C ILE A 533 60.45 -3.00 -15.61
N GLY A 534 60.86 -1.72 -15.72
CA GLY A 534 60.03 -0.56 -15.40
C GLY A 534 58.74 -0.54 -16.22
N ARG A 535 58.86 -0.53 -17.56
CA ARG A 535 57.69 -0.56 -18.48
C ARG A 535 56.78 -1.76 -18.27
N GLN A 536 57.32 -2.91 -17.88
CA GLN A 536 56.54 -4.11 -17.60
C GLN A 536 55.79 -4.02 -16.27
N ARG A 537 56.32 -3.28 -15.28
CA ARG A 537 55.59 -2.93 -14.05
C ARG A 537 54.51 -1.88 -14.33
N GLU A 538 54.83 -0.82 -15.06
CA GLU A 538 53.87 0.21 -15.49
C GLU A 538 52.66 -0.41 -16.22
N LYS A 539 52.90 -1.35 -17.14
CA LYS A 539 51.84 -2.12 -17.83
C LYS A 539 51.07 -3.06 -16.91
N LEU A 540 51.73 -3.67 -15.92
CA LEU A 540 51.04 -4.53 -14.95
C LEU A 540 50.13 -3.70 -14.05
N GLU A 541 50.60 -2.52 -13.62
CA GLU A 541 49.84 -1.53 -12.85
C GLU A 541 48.63 -1.03 -13.65
N GLU A 542 48.82 -0.67 -14.94
CA GLU A 542 47.74 -0.32 -15.88
C GLU A 542 46.70 -1.45 -16.02
N VAL A 543 47.14 -2.70 -16.22
CA VAL A 543 46.23 -3.87 -16.30
C VAL A 543 45.48 -4.08 -14.98
N THR A 544 46.12 -3.94 -13.82
CA THR A 544 45.42 -4.04 -12.53
C THR A 544 44.41 -2.92 -12.34
N ALA A 545 44.72 -1.68 -12.72
CA ALA A 545 43.79 -0.56 -12.63
C ALA A 545 42.58 -0.73 -13.58
N LEU A 546 42.80 -1.26 -14.78
CA LEU A 546 41.72 -1.64 -15.70
C LEU A 546 40.88 -2.80 -15.16
N GLN A 547 41.48 -3.78 -14.47
CA GLN A 547 40.76 -4.89 -13.87
C GLN A 547 39.99 -4.50 -12.60
N GLU A 548 40.47 -3.51 -11.84
CA GLU A 548 39.71 -2.87 -10.75
C GLU A 548 38.58 -1.98 -11.27
N GLN A 549 38.79 -1.27 -12.40
CA GLN A 549 37.72 -0.55 -13.09
C GLN A 549 36.63 -1.52 -13.55
N HIS A 550 37.00 -2.58 -14.27
CA HIS A 550 36.05 -3.58 -14.75
C HIS A 550 35.26 -4.25 -13.61
N GLN A 551 35.89 -4.51 -12.45
CA GLN A 551 35.18 -5.01 -11.27
C GLN A 551 34.19 -4.01 -10.67
N ARG A 552 34.47 -2.70 -10.74
CA ARG A 552 33.54 -1.64 -10.34
C ARG A 552 32.39 -1.51 -11.34
N ASP A 553 32.69 -1.52 -12.64
CA ASP A 553 31.70 -1.49 -13.72
C ASP A 553 30.76 -2.72 -13.64
N GLU A 554 31.29 -3.91 -13.34
CA GLU A 554 30.49 -5.12 -13.10
C GLU A 554 29.54 -4.96 -11.90
N GLN A 555 29.98 -4.31 -10.82
CA GLN A 555 29.16 -4.09 -9.63
C GLN A 555 28.07 -3.06 -9.90
N GLU A 556 28.39 -1.98 -10.63
CA GLU A 556 27.41 -0.99 -11.09
C GLU A 556 26.37 -1.63 -12.01
N ILE A 557 26.80 -2.39 -13.02
CA ILE A 557 25.90 -3.14 -13.93
C ILE A 557 25.00 -4.13 -13.16
N LYS A 558 25.50 -4.77 -12.09
CA LYS A 558 24.67 -5.64 -11.23
C LYS A 558 23.62 -4.81 -10.47
N SER A 559 24.02 -3.70 -9.84
CA SER A 559 23.09 -2.82 -9.13
C SER A 559 22.02 -2.18 -10.03
N LEU A 560 22.38 -1.82 -11.26
CA LEU A 560 21.44 -1.30 -12.26
C LEU A 560 20.47 -2.38 -12.78
N ARG A 561 20.90 -3.64 -12.83
CA ARG A 561 19.99 -4.77 -13.11
C ARG A 561 19.02 -5.01 -11.97
N ASP A 562 19.50 -5.01 -10.73
CA ASP A 562 18.66 -5.13 -9.53
C ASP A 562 17.62 -3.99 -9.45
N GLU A 563 17.99 -2.76 -9.86
CA GLU A 563 17.07 -1.63 -9.97
C GLU A 563 16.06 -1.81 -11.13
N VAL A 564 16.50 -2.25 -12.31
CA VAL A 564 15.61 -2.52 -13.46
C VAL A 564 14.62 -3.65 -13.15
N ASP A 565 15.05 -4.71 -12.48
CA ASP A 565 14.17 -5.79 -12.02
C ASP A 565 13.22 -5.29 -10.92
N GLY A 566 13.70 -4.45 -9.99
CA GLY A 566 12.87 -3.78 -8.99
C GLY A 566 11.78 -2.88 -9.59
N LEU A 567 12.12 -2.11 -10.63
CA LEU A 567 11.18 -1.27 -11.40
C LEU A 567 10.23 -2.13 -12.25
N THR A 568 10.70 -3.22 -12.82
CA THR A 568 9.88 -4.17 -13.61
C THR A 568 8.83 -4.84 -12.73
N ASN A 569 9.18 -5.23 -11.50
CA ASN A 569 8.22 -5.76 -10.52
C ASN A 569 7.20 -4.69 -10.10
N GLN A 570 7.64 -3.46 -9.81
CA GLN A 570 6.72 -2.33 -9.52
C GLN A 570 5.77 -2.04 -10.70
N MET A 571 6.27 -2.08 -11.93
CA MET A 571 5.43 -1.94 -13.13
C MET A 571 4.42 -3.09 -13.23
N ALA A 572 4.81 -4.33 -12.97
CA ALA A 572 3.91 -5.49 -13.00
C ALA A 572 2.82 -5.41 -11.92
N ASP A 573 3.16 -4.94 -10.71
CA ASP A 573 2.21 -4.71 -9.62
C ASP A 573 1.22 -3.59 -9.97
N LEU A 574 1.70 -2.43 -10.44
CA LEU A 574 0.85 -1.33 -10.93
C LEU A 574 -0.05 -1.78 -12.10
N HIS A 575 0.45 -2.63 -13.00
CA HIS A 575 -0.34 -3.15 -14.11
C HIS A 575 -1.45 -4.11 -13.64
N ARG A 576 -1.22 -4.82 -12.51
CA ARG A 576 -2.21 -5.66 -11.84
C ARG A 576 -3.26 -4.83 -11.10
N ASP A 577 -2.86 -3.74 -10.44
CA ASP A 577 -3.79 -2.81 -9.80
C ASP A 577 -4.69 -2.08 -10.82
N VAL A 578 -4.13 -1.66 -11.95
CA VAL A 578 -4.89 -1.08 -13.08
C VAL A 578 -5.85 -2.10 -13.71
N GLN A 579 -5.44 -3.36 -13.81
CA GLN A 579 -6.32 -4.42 -14.30
C GLN A 579 -7.45 -4.69 -13.30
N GLY A 580 -7.13 -4.84 -12.01
CA GLY A 580 -8.11 -5.00 -10.95
C GLY A 580 -8.99 -3.77 -10.71
N SER A 581 -8.61 -2.56 -11.14
CA SER A 581 -9.50 -1.40 -11.18
C SER A 581 -10.46 -1.44 -12.37
N ARG A 582 -9.99 -1.86 -13.55
CA ARG A 582 -10.85 -2.06 -14.73
C ARG A 582 -11.90 -3.16 -14.52
N GLU A 583 -11.54 -4.23 -13.81
CA GLU A 583 -12.47 -5.30 -13.45
C GLU A 583 -13.57 -4.80 -12.52
N ARG A 584 -13.22 -4.04 -11.46
CA ARG A 584 -14.20 -3.37 -10.59
C ARG A 584 -15.02 -2.30 -11.32
N GLU A 585 -14.44 -1.60 -12.29
CA GLU A 585 -15.17 -0.65 -13.15
C GLU A 585 -16.18 -1.39 -14.04
N ALA A 586 -15.80 -2.53 -14.64
CA ALA A 586 -16.71 -3.38 -15.42
C ALA A 586 -17.83 -3.98 -14.55
N GLU A 587 -17.54 -4.39 -13.31
CA GLU A 587 -18.58 -4.79 -12.34
C GLU A 587 -19.55 -3.64 -12.04
N LEU A 588 -19.04 -2.43 -11.74
CA LEU A 588 -19.86 -1.24 -11.48
C LEU A 588 -20.69 -0.81 -12.69
N LEU A 589 -20.15 -0.93 -13.90
CA LEU A 589 -20.89 -0.74 -15.15
C LEU A 589 -21.99 -1.80 -15.31
N GLY A 590 -21.70 -3.07 -15.03
CA GLY A 590 -22.70 -4.15 -15.02
C GLY A 590 -23.78 -4.00 -13.94
N PHE A 591 -23.46 -3.42 -12.78
CA PHE A 591 -24.47 -3.02 -11.78
C PHE A 591 -25.30 -1.82 -12.28
N THR A 592 -24.66 -0.85 -12.94
CA THR A 592 -25.33 0.33 -13.52
C THR A 592 -26.27 -0.06 -14.67
N GLU A 593 -25.87 -1.00 -15.52
CA GLU A 593 -26.71 -1.60 -16.56
C GLU A 593 -27.93 -2.31 -15.96
N LYS A 594 -27.73 -3.17 -14.94
CA LYS A 594 -28.82 -3.87 -14.24
C LYS A 594 -29.78 -2.89 -13.56
N LEU A 595 -29.26 -1.82 -12.95
CA LEU A 595 -30.07 -0.75 -12.36
C LEU A 595 -30.85 0.03 -13.42
N SER A 596 -30.21 0.39 -14.54
CA SER A 596 -30.85 1.15 -15.63
C SER A 596 -31.93 0.33 -16.34
N SER A 597 -31.64 -0.94 -16.64
CA SER A 597 -32.60 -1.92 -17.17
C SER A 597 -33.80 -2.09 -16.24
N LYS A 598 -33.57 -2.27 -14.93
CA LYS A 598 -34.65 -2.39 -13.95
C LYS A 598 -35.43 -1.08 -13.76
N ASN A 599 -34.79 0.08 -13.88
CA ASN A 599 -35.46 1.37 -13.84
C ASN A 599 -36.33 1.60 -15.09
N ALA A 600 -35.84 1.21 -16.28
CA ALA A 600 -36.62 1.23 -17.53
C ALA A 600 -37.81 0.26 -17.49
N GLN A 601 -37.64 -0.93 -16.89
CA GLN A 601 -38.75 -1.85 -16.62
C GLN A 601 -39.77 -1.23 -15.66
N LEU A 602 -39.33 -0.68 -14.52
CA LEU A 602 -40.23 -0.05 -13.56
C LEU A 602 -40.94 1.19 -14.14
N GLN A 603 -40.29 1.94 -15.04
CA GLN A 603 -40.94 3.01 -15.81
C GLN A 603 -41.97 2.46 -16.80
N SER A 604 -41.71 1.34 -17.49
CA SER A 604 -42.70 0.76 -18.41
C SER A 604 -43.91 0.18 -17.65
N GLU A 605 -43.68 -0.46 -16.49
CA GLU A 605 -44.73 -0.90 -15.56
C GLU A 605 -45.52 0.28 -15.00
N SER A 606 -44.85 1.37 -14.56
CA SER A 606 -45.50 2.59 -14.09
C SER A 606 -46.32 3.26 -15.19
N ASN A 607 -45.83 3.31 -16.44
CA ASN A 607 -46.55 3.87 -17.57
C ASN A 607 -47.75 2.99 -17.98
N ALA A 608 -47.63 1.67 -17.89
CA ALA A 608 -48.73 0.74 -18.13
C ALA A 608 -49.82 0.87 -17.05
N LEU A 609 -49.43 0.99 -15.78
CA LEU A 609 -50.35 1.24 -14.67
C LEU A 609 -51.00 2.62 -14.76
N GLN A 610 -50.26 3.67 -15.16
CA GLN A 610 -50.82 4.98 -15.44
C GLN A 610 -51.84 4.91 -16.59
N SER A 611 -51.53 4.22 -17.69
CA SER A 611 -52.50 4.04 -18.79
C SER A 611 -53.75 3.27 -18.38
N GLN A 612 -53.63 2.27 -17.49
CA GLN A 612 -54.79 1.59 -16.88
C GLN A 612 -55.59 2.51 -15.96
N LEU A 613 -54.92 3.36 -15.18
CA LEU A 613 -55.57 4.36 -14.32
C LEU A 613 -56.32 5.41 -15.17
N ASP A 614 -55.69 5.91 -16.24
CA ASP A 614 -56.29 6.86 -17.18
C ASP A 614 -57.49 6.24 -17.90
N GLN A 615 -57.42 4.97 -18.32
CA GLN A 615 -58.55 4.22 -18.87
C GLN A 615 -59.67 4.04 -17.84
N LEU A 616 -59.35 3.66 -16.60
CA LEU A 616 -60.35 3.56 -15.52
C LEU A 616 -60.98 4.91 -15.19
N THR A 617 -60.22 6.00 -15.26
CA THR A 617 -60.69 7.37 -15.02
C THR A 617 -61.59 7.83 -16.16
N ASN A 618 -61.25 7.55 -17.42
CA ASN A 618 -62.11 7.82 -18.58
C ASN A 618 -63.39 6.98 -18.54
N ASN A 619 -63.31 5.69 -18.19
CA ASN A 619 -64.49 4.84 -18.00
C ASN A 619 -65.36 5.35 -16.84
N PHE A 620 -64.75 5.82 -15.74
CA PHE A 620 -65.48 6.39 -14.60
C PHE A 620 -66.16 7.72 -14.96
N THR A 621 -65.49 8.63 -15.67
CA THR A 621 -66.09 9.90 -16.10
C THR A 621 -67.15 9.70 -17.18
N GLU A 622 -67.00 8.72 -18.07
CA GLU A 622 -68.05 8.34 -19.04
C GLU A 622 -69.27 7.70 -18.33
N LEU A 623 -69.06 6.85 -17.33
CA LEU A 623 -70.14 6.29 -16.51
C LEU A 623 -70.81 7.35 -15.63
N GLN A 624 -70.05 8.29 -15.07
CA GLN A 624 -70.58 9.43 -14.33
C GLN A 624 -71.39 10.34 -15.26
N GLY A 625 -70.89 10.66 -16.45
CA GLY A 625 -71.62 11.43 -17.46
C GLY A 625 -72.93 10.76 -17.86
N LYS A 626 -72.91 9.44 -18.12
CA LYS A 626 -74.12 8.63 -18.37
C LYS A 626 -75.08 8.64 -17.18
N LEU A 627 -74.57 8.57 -15.94
CA LEU A 627 -75.39 8.66 -14.73
C LEU A 627 -76.05 10.04 -14.62
N GLU A 628 -75.30 11.12 -14.80
CA GLU A 628 -75.81 12.50 -14.83
C GLU A 628 -76.82 12.74 -15.95
N GLU A 629 -76.61 12.18 -17.14
CA GLU A 629 -77.59 12.17 -18.24
C GLU A 629 -78.86 11.39 -17.88
N THR A 630 -78.74 10.20 -17.28
CA THR A 630 -79.92 9.43 -16.85
C THR A 630 -80.68 10.09 -15.70
N ASN A 631 -79.99 10.76 -14.77
CA ASN A 631 -80.59 11.56 -13.72
C ASN A 631 -81.33 12.77 -14.32
N ARG A 632 -80.69 13.52 -15.23
CA ARG A 632 -81.36 14.59 -15.98
C ARG A 632 -82.58 14.08 -16.73
N LEU A 633 -82.49 12.95 -17.43
CA LEU A 633 -83.64 12.35 -18.13
C LEU A 633 -84.74 11.81 -17.18
N LEU A 634 -84.42 11.55 -15.91
CA LEU A 634 -85.38 11.21 -14.87
C LEU A 634 -86.05 12.46 -14.33
N GLU A 635 -85.28 13.50 -13.99
CA GLU A 635 -85.74 14.82 -13.57
C GLU A 635 -86.65 15.44 -14.64
N ASP A 636 -86.23 15.39 -15.92
CA ASP A 636 -86.98 15.90 -17.07
C ASP A 636 -88.30 15.14 -17.29
N LYS A 637 -88.35 13.84 -16.96
CA LYS A 637 -89.60 13.03 -16.95
C LYS A 637 -90.48 13.34 -15.74
N GLN A 638 -89.91 13.50 -14.56
CA GLN A 638 -90.64 13.87 -13.33
C GLN A 638 -91.24 15.27 -13.49
N LEU A 639 -90.48 16.22 -14.03
CA LEU A 639 -90.91 17.59 -14.30
C LEU A 639 -92.03 17.60 -15.35
N LYS A 640 -91.91 16.85 -16.45
CA LYS A 640 -93.00 16.71 -17.44
C LYS A 640 -94.25 16.01 -16.87
N GLN A 641 -94.07 15.05 -15.96
CA GLN A 641 -95.18 14.39 -15.28
C GLN A 641 -95.86 15.33 -14.28
N GLU A 642 -95.11 16.14 -13.53
CA GLU A 642 -95.68 17.15 -12.65
C GLU A 642 -96.31 18.31 -13.44
N GLU A 643 -95.69 18.79 -14.52
CA GLU A 643 -96.32 19.75 -15.45
C GLU A 643 -97.66 19.22 -15.97
N ALA A 644 -97.74 17.95 -16.36
CA ALA A 644 -99.00 17.34 -16.80
C ALA A 644 -100.04 17.27 -15.66
N LEU A 645 -99.62 16.93 -14.44
CA LEU A 645 -100.50 16.94 -13.26
C LEU A 645 -100.98 18.37 -12.90
N ARG A 646 -100.10 19.38 -12.96
CA ARG A 646 -100.47 20.79 -12.75
C ARG A 646 -101.37 21.31 -13.88
N GLN A 647 -101.16 20.87 -15.12
CA GLN A 647 -102.06 21.20 -16.23
C GLN A 647 -103.44 20.55 -16.04
N GLN A 648 -103.50 19.31 -15.56
CA GLN A 648 -104.76 18.65 -15.22
C GLN A 648 -105.47 19.32 -14.04
N GLU A 649 -104.74 19.70 -12.99
CA GLU A 649 -105.24 20.48 -11.84
C GLU A 649 -105.76 21.85 -12.29
N VAL A 650 -105.02 22.56 -13.15
CA VAL A 650 -105.45 23.85 -13.71
C VAL A 650 -106.67 23.68 -14.62
N GLN A 651 -106.78 22.59 -15.38
CA GLN A 651 -107.97 22.29 -16.17
C GLN A 651 -109.18 22.02 -15.28
N SER A 652 -109.08 21.16 -14.25
CA SER A 652 -110.19 20.90 -13.33
C SER A 652 -110.61 22.14 -12.54
N LEU A 653 -109.65 22.99 -12.13
CA LEU A 653 -109.95 24.29 -11.51
C LEU A 653 -110.54 25.31 -12.49
N GLN A 654 -110.24 25.23 -13.78
CA GLN A 654 -110.90 26.03 -14.82
C GLN A 654 -112.32 25.53 -15.09
N GLU A 655 -112.56 24.22 -15.10
CA GLU A 655 -113.89 23.61 -15.22
C GLU A 655 -114.74 23.91 -13.97
N GLU A 656 -114.21 23.77 -12.76
CA GLU A 656 -114.88 24.16 -11.51
C GLU A 656 -115.17 25.66 -11.50
N ARG A 657 -114.22 26.51 -11.86
CA ARG A 657 -114.43 27.96 -11.98
C ARG A 657 -115.47 28.31 -13.05
N ALA A 658 -115.53 27.59 -14.16
CA ALA A 658 -116.55 27.77 -15.19
C ALA A 658 -117.93 27.33 -14.66
N GLY A 659 -118.00 26.18 -13.99
CA GLY A 659 -119.20 25.69 -13.28
C GLY A 659 -119.72 26.73 -12.29
N LEU A 660 -118.89 27.16 -11.33
CA LEU A 660 -119.20 28.22 -10.38
C LEU A 660 -119.53 29.56 -11.06
N GLN A 661 -118.95 29.89 -12.21
CA GLN A 661 -119.37 31.06 -12.99
C GLN A 661 -120.76 30.88 -13.60
N THR A 662 -121.13 29.68 -14.07
CA THR A 662 -122.49 29.40 -14.55
C THR A 662 -123.50 29.35 -13.40
N GLU A 663 -123.16 28.81 -12.22
CA GLU A 663 -123.99 28.88 -11.02
C GLU A 663 -124.16 30.32 -10.54
N VAL A 664 -123.09 31.13 -10.47
CA VAL A 664 -123.18 32.55 -10.14
C VAL A 664 -123.98 33.33 -11.20
N ALA A 665 -123.96 32.92 -12.48
CA ALA A 665 -124.84 33.48 -13.50
C ALA A 665 -126.30 33.10 -13.27
N GLN A 666 -126.61 31.83 -13.03
CA GLN A 666 -127.97 31.33 -12.72
C GLN A 666 -128.52 31.93 -11.41
N LEU A 667 -127.69 32.12 -10.39
CA LEU A 667 -128.05 32.79 -9.15
C LEU A 667 -128.25 34.30 -9.35
N LYS A 668 -127.48 34.94 -10.25
CA LYS A 668 -127.74 36.34 -10.64
C LYS A 668 -129.06 36.47 -11.40
N THR A 669 -129.31 35.66 -12.41
CA THR A 669 -130.59 35.68 -13.12
C THR A 669 -131.74 35.33 -12.18
N ARG A 670 -131.58 34.37 -11.25
CA ARG A 670 -132.63 34.09 -10.26
C ARG A 670 -132.81 35.21 -9.23
N VAL A 671 -131.76 35.96 -8.89
CA VAL A 671 -131.87 37.19 -8.06
C VAL A 671 -132.50 38.35 -8.83
N GLU A 672 -132.32 38.42 -10.14
CA GLU A 672 -132.96 39.40 -11.03
C GLU A 672 -134.44 39.04 -11.25
N GLU A 673 -134.77 37.78 -11.53
CA GLU A 673 -136.12 37.23 -11.51
C GLU A 673 -136.80 37.46 -10.16
N LEU A 674 -136.15 37.17 -9.03
CA LEU A 674 -136.70 37.44 -7.70
C LEU A 674 -136.84 38.94 -7.40
N ARG A 675 -136.02 39.80 -7.99
CA ARG A 675 -136.19 41.27 -7.92
C ARG A 675 -137.38 41.72 -8.76
N ASP A 676 -137.59 41.17 -9.94
CA ASP A 676 -138.73 41.51 -10.80
C ASP A 676 -140.04 40.88 -10.32
N GLU A 677 -140.00 39.66 -9.75
CA GLU A 677 -141.07 39.09 -8.93
C GLU A 677 -141.35 40.01 -7.73
N LEU A 678 -140.34 40.51 -7.00
CA LEU A 678 -140.54 41.43 -5.88
C LEU A 678 -141.07 42.81 -6.33
N VAL A 679 -140.65 43.34 -7.48
CA VAL A 679 -141.14 44.63 -8.03
C VAL A 679 -142.55 44.48 -8.60
N THR A 680 -142.86 43.38 -9.28
CA THR A 680 -144.22 43.07 -9.76
C THR A 680 -145.15 42.70 -8.61
N GLN A 681 -144.68 42.02 -7.56
CA GLN A 681 -145.42 41.83 -6.31
C GLN A 681 -145.62 43.16 -5.58
N LYS A 682 -144.61 44.03 -5.45
CA LYS A 682 -144.80 45.38 -4.88
C LYS A 682 -145.77 46.23 -5.70
N ARG A 683 -145.79 46.10 -7.04
CA ARG A 683 -146.79 46.75 -7.91
C ARG A 683 -148.19 46.13 -7.76
N LYS A 684 -148.32 44.79 -7.73
CA LYS A 684 -149.59 44.08 -7.49
C LYS A 684 -150.14 44.33 -6.10
N GLN A 685 -149.30 44.32 -5.07
CA GLN A 685 -149.67 44.67 -3.70
C GLN A 685 -150.02 46.16 -3.58
N ALA A 686 -149.29 47.08 -4.21
CA ALA A 686 -149.69 48.48 -4.24
C ALA A 686 -151.01 48.72 -4.98
N ALA A 687 -151.33 47.92 -6.01
CA ALA A 687 -152.62 47.95 -6.70
C ALA A 687 -153.74 47.33 -5.85
N ASN A 688 -153.54 46.12 -5.33
CA ASN A 688 -154.49 45.43 -4.44
C ASN A 688 -154.72 46.19 -3.14
N ILE A 689 -153.71 46.86 -2.58
CA ILE A 689 -153.87 47.74 -1.42
C ILE A 689 -154.65 48.99 -1.84
N LYS A 690 -154.35 49.64 -2.98
CA LYS A 690 -155.17 50.77 -3.47
C LYS A 690 -156.63 50.40 -3.76
N ASP A 691 -156.93 49.15 -4.10
CA ASP A 691 -158.29 48.69 -4.32
C ASP A 691 -158.97 48.19 -3.02
N LEU A 692 -158.26 47.44 -2.17
CA LEU A 692 -158.73 47.11 -0.81
C LEU A 692 -158.91 48.36 0.05
N THR A 693 -158.13 49.43 -0.12
CA THR A 693 -158.37 50.73 0.52
C THR A 693 -159.70 51.36 0.07
N LYS A 694 -160.28 50.96 -1.07
CA LYS A 694 -161.66 51.31 -1.48
C LYS A 694 -162.69 50.28 -1.00
N GLN A 695 -162.43 48.98 -1.14
CA GLN A 695 -163.39 47.94 -0.78
C GLN A 695 -163.55 47.81 0.75
N LEU A 696 -162.47 47.93 1.51
CA LEU A 696 -162.44 47.78 2.97
C LEU A 696 -163.01 49.03 3.67
N THR A 697 -162.85 50.24 3.10
CA THR A 697 -163.62 51.43 3.54
C THR A 697 -165.12 51.30 3.27
N GLN A 698 -165.53 50.50 2.27
CA GLN A 698 -166.94 50.18 2.01
C GLN A 698 -167.46 49.02 2.90
N ALA A 699 -166.61 48.07 3.28
CA ALA A 699 -166.96 46.91 4.10
C ALA A 699 -166.90 47.16 5.63
N ARG A 700 -165.91 47.91 6.13
CA ARG A 700 -165.77 48.24 7.56
C ARG A 700 -166.33 49.61 7.94
N LYS A 701 -167.36 50.05 7.22
CA LYS A 701 -168.44 50.90 7.78
C LYS A 701 -169.58 50.08 8.43
N ARG A 702 -169.34 48.77 8.63
CA ARG A 702 -170.26 47.78 9.23
C ARG A 702 -169.59 46.78 10.19
N LEU A 703 -168.32 46.99 10.53
CA LEU A 703 -167.66 46.37 11.68
C LEU A 703 -166.68 47.41 12.26
N GLU A 704 -167.25 48.57 12.62
CA GLU A 704 -166.55 49.85 12.80
C GLU A 704 -166.50 50.25 14.28
N GLN A 705 -165.77 49.47 15.09
CA GLN A 705 -165.38 49.77 16.48
C GLN A 705 -164.53 48.60 17.03
N VAL A 706 -163.31 48.77 17.54
CA VAL A 706 -162.35 49.90 17.50
C VAL A 706 -160.95 49.30 17.47
N GLU A 707 -160.07 49.78 16.60
CA GLU A 707 -158.63 49.94 16.93
C GLU A 707 -157.95 50.88 15.93
N ASN A 708 -157.55 52.07 16.39
CA ASN A 708 -156.85 53.07 15.59
C ASN A 708 -155.35 52.81 15.64
N GLY A 709 -154.76 52.43 14.49
CA GLY A 709 -153.31 52.24 14.35
C GLY A 709 -152.67 53.28 13.44
N GLY A 710 -151.71 54.05 13.97
CA GLY A 710 -150.90 55.03 13.23
C GLY A 710 -150.36 56.12 14.19
N CYS A 711 -149.10 56.56 14.10
CA CYS A 711 -148.04 56.18 13.16
C CYS A 711 -146.63 56.50 13.72
N GLU A 712 -145.61 56.07 12.97
CA GLU A 712 -144.27 56.64 12.85
C GLU A 712 -143.17 56.41 13.93
N ARG A 713 -141.99 56.05 13.38
CA ARG A 713 -140.64 56.59 13.67
C ARG A 713 -139.66 55.81 14.58
N ASP A 714 -138.48 55.58 13.98
CA ASP A 714 -137.10 55.40 14.48
C ASP A 714 -136.82 54.77 15.87
N ALA A 715 -136.13 53.62 15.86
CA ALA A 715 -135.18 53.25 16.92
C ALA A 715 -134.10 52.26 16.40
N SER A 716 -132.84 52.50 16.79
CA SER A 716 -131.68 51.64 16.49
C SER A 716 -131.68 50.35 17.34
N SER A 717 -131.17 49.22 16.80
CA SER A 717 -130.54 48.21 17.66
C SER A 717 -129.57 47.25 16.96
N MET A 718 -128.37 47.14 17.56
CA MET A 718 -127.49 45.96 17.67
C MET A 718 -127.36 44.97 16.48
N GLY A 719 -126.23 45.06 15.76
CA GLY A 719 -125.64 43.97 14.97
C GLY A 719 -124.14 43.88 15.25
N SER A 720 -123.62 42.70 15.59
CA SER A 720 -122.32 42.57 16.27
C SER A 720 -121.09 42.47 15.35
N ARG A 721 -120.05 43.26 15.71
CA ARG A 721 -118.60 42.95 15.58
C ARG A 721 -118.09 42.41 14.24
N SER A 722 -117.51 43.29 13.41
CA SER A 722 -116.30 42.93 12.64
C SER A 722 -115.49 44.17 12.22
N SER A 723 -114.21 44.20 12.63
CA SER A 723 -113.12 45.11 12.23
C SER A 723 -111.85 44.61 12.93
N SER A 724 -110.64 44.65 12.36
CA SER A 724 -110.23 45.00 10.98
C SER A 724 -108.80 44.48 10.74
N SER A 725 -108.41 44.29 9.48
CA SER A 725 -107.01 44.20 8.99
C SER A 725 -106.04 43.20 9.66
N GLY A 726 -105.71 42.10 8.97
CA GLY A 726 -104.54 41.27 9.31
C GLY A 726 -104.48 39.95 8.53
N SER A 727 -103.42 39.73 7.74
CA SER A 727 -103.26 38.49 6.96
C SER A 727 -102.44 37.44 7.70
N LEU A 728 -103.10 36.32 7.99
CA LEU A 728 -102.57 34.96 8.19
C LEU A 728 -101.19 34.77 8.87
N ASN A 729 -101.24 34.30 10.12
CA ASN A 729 -100.28 33.33 10.67
C ASN A 729 -100.39 31.99 9.88
N ALA A 730 -99.47 31.00 9.97
CA ALA A 730 -98.60 30.68 11.10
C ALA A 730 -97.37 29.80 10.72
N ARG A 731 -96.22 30.07 11.38
CA ARG A 731 -95.17 29.11 11.86
C ARG A 731 -94.54 28.14 10.83
N HIS A 732 -93.22 28.12 10.62
CA HIS A 732 -92.16 28.26 11.62
C HIS A 732 -91.01 29.16 11.15
N GLY A 733 -90.62 30.11 12.00
CA GLY A 733 -89.43 30.93 11.83
C GLY A 733 -89.20 31.78 13.10
N GLY A 734 -88.01 31.68 13.67
CA GLY A 734 -87.58 32.40 14.86
C GLY A 734 -86.19 31.94 15.29
N SER A 735 -85.34 32.77 15.89
CA SER A 735 -85.52 34.19 16.25
C SER A 735 -84.24 34.98 15.95
N SER A 736 -84.36 36.30 15.77
CA SER A 736 -83.24 37.21 16.02
C SER A 736 -82.79 37.08 17.48
N GLY A 737 -81.48 37.20 17.73
CA GLY A 737 -80.88 36.87 19.02
C GLY A 737 -81.13 37.85 20.16
N VAL A 738 -80.94 37.34 21.37
CA VAL A 738 -80.69 38.01 22.67
C VAL A 738 -80.01 36.96 23.57
N GLU A 739 -79.26 37.41 24.58
CA GLU A 739 -78.50 36.60 25.56
C GLU A 739 -77.29 35.83 24.97
N GLU A 740 -76.07 36.16 25.41
CA GLU A 740 -75.37 35.70 26.63
C GLU A 740 -74.60 34.39 26.29
N ARG A 741 -73.27 34.29 26.43
CA ARG A 741 -72.49 34.62 27.63
C ARG A 741 -71.00 34.85 27.34
N SER A 742 -70.52 36.05 27.66
CA SER A 742 -69.11 36.30 27.98
C SER A 742 -69.06 36.60 29.47
N PRO A 743 -68.16 35.97 30.24
CA PRO A 743 -67.09 36.79 30.84
C PRO A 743 -65.76 36.03 31.08
N GLU A 744 -64.75 36.80 31.52
CA GLU A 744 -63.68 36.40 32.47
C GLU A 744 -62.65 35.31 32.04
N SER A 745 -61.43 35.27 32.62
CA SER A 745 -60.78 36.20 33.56
C SER A 745 -59.25 36.23 33.39
N GLN A 746 -58.61 37.29 33.91
CA GLN A 746 -57.16 37.29 34.16
C GLN A 746 -56.86 36.66 35.52
N SER A 747 -56.41 35.39 35.54
CA SER A 747 -55.76 34.82 36.71
C SER A 747 -54.93 33.58 36.36
N GLY A 748 -53.85 33.39 37.13
CA GLY A 748 -53.35 32.05 37.46
C GLY A 748 -53.43 31.87 38.98
N PRO A 749 -52.80 30.83 39.56
CA PRO A 749 -52.14 29.71 38.88
C PRO A 749 -52.58 28.31 39.42
N SER A 750 -52.05 27.27 38.76
CA SER A 750 -51.74 25.95 39.36
C SER A 750 -52.83 24.85 39.43
N VAL A 751 -52.33 23.61 39.57
CA VAL A 751 -52.96 22.34 39.96
C VAL A 751 -53.74 21.51 38.89
N VAL A 752 -52.97 20.67 38.17
CA VAL A 752 -53.21 19.23 37.87
C VAL A 752 -54.43 18.79 37.04
N VAL A 753 -54.18 18.08 35.92
CA VAL A 753 -54.61 16.67 35.64
C VAL A 753 -53.98 16.18 34.31
N VAL A 754 -53.28 15.04 34.39
CA VAL A 754 -53.11 13.88 33.45
C VAL A 754 -53.36 14.05 31.92
N ASP A 755 -52.70 13.35 30.99
CA ASP A 755 -51.35 12.75 30.83
C ASP A 755 -51.34 12.09 29.42
N SER A 756 -50.28 12.26 28.62
CA SER A 756 -49.98 11.52 27.36
C SER A 756 -48.74 12.09 26.65
N PHE A 757 -47.57 11.99 27.29
CA PHE A 757 -46.31 12.03 26.52
C PHE A 757 -46.03 10.63 25.94
N PRO A 758 -45.53 10.52 24.70
CA PRO A 758 -44.99 9.25 24.21
C PRO A 758 -43.81 8.84 25.09
N GLU A 759 -43.89 7.68 25.75
CA GLU A 759 -42.79 7.16 26.55
C GLU A 759 -41.63 6.75 25.62
N VAL A 760 -40.65 7.65 25.46
CA VAL A 760 -39.43 7.36 24.71
C VAL A 760 -38.66 6.27 25.46
N ASP A 761 -38.54 5.11 24.83
CA ASP A 761 -37.93 3.92 25.43
C ASP A 761 -36.56 4.24 26.05
N LYS A 762 -36.46 3.98 27.34
CA LYS A 762 -35.27 4.18 28.17
C LYS A 762 -34.09 3.36 27.63
N ALA A 763 -34.33 2.18 27.02
CA ALA A 763 -33.30 1.41 26.35
C ALA A 763 -32.77 2.12 25.10
N VAL A 764 -33.64 2.65 24.23
CA VAL A 764 -33.24 3.43 23.03
C VAL A 764 -32.48 4.70 23.42
N LEU A 765 -32.88 5.38 24.49
CA LEU A 765 -32.17 6.55 25.00
C LEU A 765 -30.77 6.19 25.54
N VAL A 766 -30.65 5.12 26.33
CA VAL A 766 -29.35 4.59 26.79
C VAL A 766 -28.48 4.16 25.62
N GLU A 767 -29.03 3.47 24.62
CA GLU A 767 -28.28 3.03 23.45
C GLU A 767 -27.81 4.24 22.59
N ARG A 768 -28.62 5.31 22.51
CA ARG A 768 -28.22 6.58 21.89
C ARG A 768 -27.10 7.26 22.68
N ILE A 769 -27.16 7.26 24.02
CA ILE A 769 -26.10 7.78 24.90
C ILE A 769 -24.81 6.98 24.71
N VAL A 770 -24.86 5.65 24.71
CA VAL A 770 -23.68 4.77 24.49
C VAL A 770 -23.11 4.96 23.08
N ARG A 771 -23.95 5.12 22.06
CA ARG A 771 -23.49 5.46 20.69
C ARG A 771 -22.80 6.83 20.65
N LEU A 772 -23.31 7.84 21.36
CA LEU A 772 -22.69 9.16 21.47
C LEU A 772 -21.37 9.12 22.27
N GLN A 773 -21.32 8.38 23.38
CA GLN A 773 -20.10 8.17 24.17
C GLN A 773 -19.01 7.47 23.34
N LYS A 774 -19.35 6.41 22.59
CA LYS A 774 -18.40 5.76 21.66
C LYS A 774 -17.95 6.68 20.51
N ALA A 775 -18.82 7.57 20.03
CA ALA A 775 -18.46 8.57 19.03
C ALA A 775 -17.57 9.69 19.60
N LEU A 776 -17.77 10.07 20.86
CA LEU A 776 -16.91 11.02 21.58
C LEU A 776 -15.54 10.41 21.91
N ALA A 777 -15.49 9.16 22.40
CA ALA A 777 -14.24 8.44 22.64
C ALA A 777 -13.37 8.37 21.39
N ARG A 778 -13.93 7.95 20.24
CA ARG A 778 -13.21 7.94 18.95
C ARG A 778 -12.74 9.32 18.47
N LYS A 779 -13.46 10.38 18.83
CA LYS A 779 -13.02 11.76 18.56
C LYS A 779 -11.88 12.16 19.49
N GLN A 780 -11.94 11.77 20.77
CA GLN A 780 -10.91 12.02 21.76
C GLN A 780 -9.61 11.28 21.42
N GLU A 781 -9.67 9.98 21.11
CA GLU A 781 -8.56 9.18 20.57
C GLU A 781 -7.93 9.85 19.34
N LYS A 782 -8.75 10.43 18.44
CA LYS A 782 -8.25 11.12 17.25
C LYS A 782 -7.65 12.49 17.54
N ILE A 783 -8.14 13.21 18.56
CA ILE A 783 -7.55 14.46 19.05
C ILE A 783 -6.20 14.16 19.69
N GLU A 784 -6.11 13.18 20.59
CA GLU A 784 -4.87 12.75 21.26
C GLU A 784 -3.81 12.31 20.24
N PHE A 785 -4.17 11.50 19.24
CA PHE A 785 -3.29 11.16 18.12
C PHE A 785 -2.79 12.39 17.34
N MET A 786 -3.65 13.39 17.11
CA MET A 786 -3.25 14.61 16.42
C MET A 786 -2.38 15.52 17.30
N GLU A 787 -2.65 15.59 18.60
CA GLU A 787 -1.83 16.31 19.56
C GLU A 787 -0.44 15.71 19.69
N ASP A 788 -0.31 14.37 19.74
CA ASP A 788 0.99 13.70 19.79
C ASP A 788 1.78 13.86 18.48
N HIS A 789 1.11 13.80 17.32
CA HIS A 789 1.75 14.12 16.06
C HIS A 789 2.20 15.59 15.99
N ILE A 790 1.42 16.53 16.53
CA ILE A 790 1.81 17.95 16.66
C ILE A 790 2.99 18.12 17.62
N LYS A 791 3.01 17.42 18.78
CA LYS A 791 4.15 17.40 19.71
C LYS A 791 5.41 16.89 19.01
N GLN A 792 5.32 15.80 18.25
CA GLN A 792 6.44 15.24 17.48
C GLN A 792 6.93 16.21 16.39
N LEU A 793 6.04 16.84 15.63
CA LEU A 793 6.38 17.86 14.62
C LEU A 793 7.07 19.07 15.25
N VAL A 794 6.58 19.57 16.39
CA VAL A 794 7.19 20.68 17.13
C VAL A 794 8.58 20.28 17.67
N GLU A 795 8.75 19.05 18.14
CA GLU A 795 10.05 18.56 18.62
C GLU A 795 11.05 18.36 17.48
N GLU A 796 10.62 17.88 16.32
CA GLU A 796 11.45 17.83 15.10
C GLU A 796 11.82 19.22 14.58
N ILE A 797 10.89 20.19 14.64
CA ILE A 797 11.20 21.60 14.33
C ILE A 797 12.24 22.13 15.31
N ARG A 798 12.11 21.88 16.63
CA ARG A 798 13.11 22.28 17.64
C ARG A 798 14.48 21.64 17.40
N LYS A 799 14.54 20.35 17.06
CA LYS A 799 15.80 19.66 16.70
C LYS A 799 16.43 20.31 15.46
N LYS A 800 15.65 20.51 14.39
CA LYS A 800 16.13 21.14 13.15
C LYS A 800 16.58 22.58 13.37
N THR A 801 15.86 23.37 14.18
CA THR A 801 16.30 24.71 14.58
C THR A 801 17.59 24.69 15.41
N LYS A 802 17.75 23.77 16.37
CA LYS A 802 19.01 23.60 17.11
C LYS A 802 20.17 23.19 16.20
N ILE A 803 19.93 22.30 15.22
CA ILE A 803 20.92 21.91 14.22
C ILE A 803 21.31 23.12 13.37
N ILE A 804 20.34 23.84 12.79
CA ILE A 804 20.59 25.05 12.00
C ILE A 804 21.36 26.10 12.81
N GLN A 805 20.97 26.37 14.07
CA GLN A 805 21.73 27.26 14.96
C GLN A 805 23.15 26.75 15.22
N SER A 806 23.36 25.44 15.38
CA SER A 806 24.69 24.85 15.59
C SER A 806 25.56 24.80 14.33
N TYR A 807 24.97 24.88 13.13
CA TYR A 807 25.70 25.11 11.88
C TYR A 807 26.02 26.61 11.71
N VAL A 808 25.04 27.49 11.87
CA VAL A 808 25.21 28.96 11.75
C VAL A 808 26.17 29.55 12.80
N LEU A 809 26.34 28.90 13.96
CA LEU A 809 27.34 29.27 14.98
C LEU A 809 28.70 28.57 14.82
N ARG A 810 28.88 27.74 13.78
CA ARG A 810 30.09 26.91 13.56
C ARG A 810 30.74 27.17 12.21
N GLU A 811 29.98 27.56 11.20
CA GLU A 811 30.51 28.04 9.92
C GLU A 811 30.79 29.54 9.97
N GLU A 812 31.95 29.94 9.45
CA GLU A 812 32.29 31.35 9.26
C GLU A 812 31.42 31.98 8.15
N THR A 813 31.20 33.29 8.20
CA THR A 813 30.30 34.03 7.31
C THR A 813 30.78 34.08 5.86
N GLY A 814 30.57 32.98 5.14
CA GLY A 814 30.94 32.79 3.73
C GLY A 814 30.55 31.41 3.16
N ALA A 815 30.49 30.36 3.98
CA ALA A 815 30.28 28.97 3.53
C ALA A 815 28.96 28.71 2.78
N LEU A 816 27.95 29.56 2.97
CA LEU A 816 26.63 29.46 2.31
C LEU A 816 26.53 30.29 1.01
N SER A 817 27.66 30.75 0.45
CA SER A 817 27.68 31.35 -0.89
C SER A 817 27.38 30.27 -1.94
N SER A 818 26.42 30.52 -2.84
CA SER A 818 26.18 29.62 -3.96
C SER A 818 27.36 29.65 -4.94
N GLU A 819 27.71 28.51 -5.54
CA GLU A 819 28.79 28.41 -6.53
C GLU A 819 28.63 29.42 -7.69
N ALA A 820 27.40 29.73 -8.12
CA ALA A 820 27.12 30.77 -9.11
C ALA A 820 27.37 32.21 -8.60
N SER A 821 27.31 32.44 -7.29
CA SER A 821 27.70 33.71 -6.65
C SER A 821 29.22 33.84 -6.64
N ASP A 822 29.94 32.78 -6.27
CA ASP A 822 31.39 32.79 -6.20
C ASP A 822 32.06 32.82 -7.58
N ILE A 823 31.49 32.15 -8.59
CA ILE A 823 31.89 32.32 -10.00
C ILE A 823 31.71 33.77 -10.45
N ASN A 824 30.59 34.42 -10.13
CA ASN A 824 30.40 35.85 -10.43
C ASN A 824 31.39 36.74 -9.67
N LYS A 825 31.63 36.47 -8.39
CA LYS A 825 32.59 37.22 -7.55
C LYS A 825 34.02 37.07 -8.08
N ALA A 826 34.40 35.87 -8.55
CA ALA A 826 35.65 35.62 -9.24
C ALA A 826 35.73 36.35 -10.60
N HIS A 827 34.63 36.41 -11.37
CA HIS A 827 34.57 37.18 -12.62
C HIS A 827 34.70 38.69 -12.39
N LEU A 828 34.00 39.26 -11.40
CA LEU A 828 34.14 40.68 -11.03
C LEU A 828 35.57 40.98 -10.56
N SER A 829 36.20 40.07 -9.80
CA SER A 829 37.57 40.22 -9.31
C SER A 829 38.61 40.10 -10.43
N ARG A 830 38.38 39.27 -11.44
CA ARG A 830 39.28 39.10 -12.61
C ARG A 830 39.10 40.18 -13.67
N ARG A 831 37.89 40.71 -13.86
CA ARG A 831 37.59 41.76 -14.87
C ARG A 831 37.83 43.17 -14.36
N GLY A 832 37.79 43.39 -13.04
CA GLY A 832 37.91 44.72 -12.44
C GLY A 832 36.67 45.57 -12.74
N GLY A 833 35.55 45.26 -12.07
CA GLY A 833 34.27 45.94 -12.33
C GLY A 833 34.31 47.46 -12.16
N ILE A 834 33.55 48.16 -13.01
CA ILE A 834 33.23 49.60 -13.14
C ILE A 834 34.04 50.63 -12.29
N MET A 835 34.11 50.48 -10.96
CA MET A 835 34.96 51.30 -10.09
C MET A 835 36.45 51.23 -10.48
N ALA A 836 36.95 50.06 -10.88
CA ALA A 836 38.34 49.93 -11.34
C ALA A 836 38.57 50.70 -12.66
N SER A 837 37.61 50.67 -13.59
CA SER A 837 37.62 51.46 -14.84
C SER A 837 37.41 52.96 -14.63
N LEU A 838 36.97 53.40 -13.45
CA LEU A 838 36.88 54.81 -13.06
C LEU A 838 38.20 55.35 -12.51
N TYR A 839 39.03 54.52 -11.87
CA TYR A 839 40.33 54.92 -11.32
C TYR A 839 41.53 54.50 -12.18
N THR A 840 41.37 53.54 -13.09
CA THR A 840 42.36 53.17 -14.10
C THR A 840 41.86 53.62 -15.48
N SER A 841 42.70 54.33 -16.23
CA SER A 841 42.34 55.02 -17.48
C SER A 841 42.28 54.08 -18.70
N HIS A 842 41.52 52.98 -18.58
CA HIS A 842 41.34 51.97 -19.63
C HIS A 842 39.89 51.96 -20.17
N PRO A 843 39.63 52.53 -21.37
CA PRO A 843 38.29 52.63 -21.95
C PRO A 843 37.87 51.31 -22.61
N ALA A 844 37.59 50.29 -21.80
CA ALA A 844 37.38 48.91 -22.28
C ALA A 844 36.07 48.25 -21.80
N ASP A 845 35.25 48.92 -20.98
CA ASP A 845 34.04 48.32 -20.40
C ASP A 845 32.76 49.05 -20.85
N SER A 846 31.97 48.37 -21.69
CA SER A 846 30.72 48.88 -22.30
C SER A 846 29.60 49.22 -21.28
N GLY A 847 29.80 48.93 -19.99
CA GLY A 847 28.87 49.22 -18.91
C GLY A 847 29.03 50.60 -18.25
N LEU A 848 30.14 51.32 -18.49
CA LEU A 848 30.34 52.67 -17.94
C LEU A 848 29.64 53.73 -18.80
N THR A 849 28.32 53.85 -18.66
CA THR A 849 27.54 54.91 -19.31
C THR A 849 27.76 56.27 -18.63
N LEU A 850 27.52 57.36 -19.38
CA LEU A 850 27.63 58.72 -18.85
C LEU A 850 26.67 58.94 -17.67
N ASP A 851 25.44 58.46 -17.76
CA ASP A 851 24.45 58.57 -16.68
C ASP A 851 24.90 57.84 -15.42
N LEU A 852 25.51 56.66 -15.55
CA LEU A 852 26.05 55.92 -14.41
C LEU A 852 27.26 56.61 -13.77
N SER A 853 28.12 57.27 -14.56
CA SER A 853 29.23 58.05 -13.98
C SER A 853 28.74 59.33 -13.29
N LEU A 854 27.66 59.96 -13.76
CA LEU A 854 27.00 61.08 -13.09
C LEU A 854 26.24 60.65 -11.82
N GLU A 855 25.60 59.47 -11.83
CA GLU A 855 24.97 58.83 -10.67
C GLU A 855 26.00 58.53 -9.57
N ILE A 856 27.16 57.98 -9.93
CA ILE A 856 28.28 57.69 -9.01
C ILE A 856 28.86 59.00 -8.45
N ASN A 857 29.07 60.03 -9.29
CA ASN A 857 29.56 61.33 -8.82
C ASN A 857 28.55 62.00 -7.86
N ARG A 858 27.25 61.96 -8.13
CA ARG A 858 26.21 62.47 -7.20
C ARG A 858 26.24 61.74 -5.85
N LYS A 859 26.42 60.42 -5.84
CA LYS A 859 26.49 59.63 -4.59
C LYS A 859 27.77 59.89 -3.82
N LEU A 860 28.92 59.99 -4.50
CA LEU A 860 30.18 60.40 -3.88
C LEU A 860 30.09 61.82 -3.31
N GLN A 861 29.51 62.77 -4.04
CA GLN A 861 29.30 64.14 -3.58
C GLN A 861 28.38 64.18 -2.35
N ALA A 862 27.26 63.45 -2.34
CA ALA A 862 26.36 63.37 -1.19
C ALA A 862 27.05 62.77 0.07
N VAL A 863 27.92 61.76 -0.12
CA VAL A 863 28.75 61.21 0.98
C VAL A 863 29.81 62.21 1.44
N LEU A 864 30.39 63.01 0.54
CA LEU A 864 31.32 64.08 0.87
C LEU A 864 30.63 65.21 1.64
N GLU A 865 29.43 65.59 1.22
CA GLU A 865 28.58 66.60 1.88
C GLU A 865 28.12 66.14 3.27
N ASP A 866 27.67 64.90 3.44
CA ASP A 866 27.36 64.33 4.76
C ASP A 866 28.62 64.19 5.64
N THR A 867 29.77 63.83 5.07
CA THR A 867 31.04 63.75 5.80
C THR A 867 31.54 65.13 6.23
N LEU A 868 31.36 66.16 5.40
CA LEU A 868 31.63 67.56 5.73
C LEU A 868 30.64 68.06 6.78
N LEU A 869 29.34 67.77 6.64
CA LEU A 869 28.30 68.13 7.60
C LEU A 869 28.55 67.47 8.97
N LYS A 870 28.95 66.19 9.00
CA LYS A 870 29.40 65.51 10.22
C LYS A 870 30.66 66.15 10.79
N ASN A 871 31.66 66.50 9.98
CA ASN A 871 32.88 67.18 10.47
C ASN A 871 32.62 68.59 11.01
N ILE A 872 31.73 69.37 10.36
CA ILE A 872 31.26 70.67 10.86
C ILE A 872 30.52 70.47 12.19
N THR A 873 29.59 69.51 12.25
CA THR A 873 28.86 69.17 13.48
C THR A 873 29.79 68.73 14.61
N LEU A 874 30.83 67.96 14.31
CA LEU A 874 31.84 67.52 15.29
C LEU A 874 32.80 68.65 15.71
N LYS A 875 33.11 69.61 14.84
CA LYS A 875 33.84 70.84 15.21
C LYS A 875 33.00 71.75 16.10
N VAL A 876 31.71 71.95 15.78
CA VAL A 876 30.76 72.72 16.60
C VAL A 876 30.53 72.08 17.98
N ARG A 877 30.64 70.74 18.09
CA ARG A 877 30.67 70.03 19.40
C ARG A 877 32.03 70.05 20.10
N ARG A 878 33.11 70.52 19.45
CA ARG A 878 34.47 70.64 20.03
C ARG A 878 34.86 72.08 20.40
N THR A 879 34.08 73.08 20.03
CA THR A 879 34.15 74.43 20.64
C THR A 879 33.50 74.41 22.02
N PRO A 880 34.26 74.60 23.13
CA PRO A 880 33.70 74.50 24.48
C PRO A 880 32.88 75.74 24.83
N ALA A 881 31.57 75.57 25.01
CA ALA A 881 30.70 76.62 25.52
C ALA A 881 30.92 76.79 27.04
N GLY A 882 31.86 77.67 27.43
CA GLY A 882 32.23 77.74 28.85
C GLY A 882 33.17 78.84 29.33
N PHE A 883 33.39 79.95 28.63
CA PHE A 883 34.07 81.11 29.25
C PHE A 883 33.52 82.48 28.79
N ILE A 884 32.70 83.07 29.67
CA ILE A 884 32.46 84.50 29.92
C ILE A 884 32.10 85.40 28.71
N ALA A 885 30.84 85.84 28.69
CA ALA A 885 30.48 87.14 28.13
C ALA A 885 30.76 88.25 29.18
N PRO A 886 31.40 89.37 28.83
CA PRO A 886 31.63 90.45 29.77
C PRO A 886 30.37 91.30 29.99
N GLN A 887 29.96 91.46 31.24
CA GLN A 887 29.21 92.65 31.68
C GLN A 887 30.08 93.45 32.64
N CYS A 888 30.10 94.77 32.45
CA CYS A 888 30.89 95.69 33.24
C CYS A 888 30.23 95.99 34.59
N SER A 889 31.02 96.19 35.65
CA SER A 889 31.17 97.52 36.27
C SER A 889 32.09 97.48 37.49
N SER A 890 33.00 98.47 37.58
CA SER A 890 34.08 98.63 38.58
C SER A 890 35.27 97.69 38.38
#